data_AF-Q6K326-F1
#
_entry.id   AF-Q6K326-F1
#
_cell.length_a   1.000
_cell.length_b   1.000
_cell.length_c   1.000
_cell.angle_alpha   90.00
_cell.angle_beta   90.00
_cell.angle_gamma   90.00
#
_symmetry.space_group_name_H-M   'P 1'
#
loop_
_entity.id
_entity.type
_entity.pdbx_description
1 polymer ?
#
loop_
_entity_poly.entity_id
_entity_poly.type
_entity_poly.pdbx_seq_one_letter_code
_entity_poly.pdbx_strand_id
1 'polypeptide(L)'
;MPSSPTPATAPISCSPSPPLHLHLTARRQTLAPPMWRRLPARRLASALLSSSAPLPHPLHRSLLLLLPAASQRLAPSQTLPRFASSSAAVAAESVSSEEVDELHHAIGEIARGDPSVSAPAPAAGQEGHRRRSGRGKHSAEAMAVPAAGQEGHRRRSGRGKHSAEAMAVHGVGYHKYAMLRRRQIQIETEAWEQAAEEYRELLADMCQQKLAPNLPYVKSLFLGWFEPLRDQIIAEQELVGERGARASHARYFNMLPADMMAVITMHKLMGLLMTGSGDGSVRVIQAACQIGEAIEHEVRIHKFLEKTKKKSNKEMDNEEEGGDSDIAKEQERLRKKVTDLMKKQKIRQVRNIVKKQDNSKPWGQDAHAKVGSRLIELMIETAYIQPPASQSADGPPDIRPAFTHEMRTVAREQQKSSRRYGVIKCDPLVRQGLDRTAKHMVIPYMPMLIPPISWTGYDKGAHLFLPSYVMRTHGARQQRDAVRRAPREQMQSVFEALNTLGSTKWRVNKRVLSIVDRIWSSGGRLADLVDRTDVALPEKPDTEDEDKLKKWRWTLRAAKKENSERHSQRCDVELKLAVARKMKDEDGFYYPHNLDFRGRAYPMHPYLNHLGSDLCRGVLEFAEGRPLGKSGLRWLKIHLANLYAGGVDKLSYDGRIAFTENHLEDIFDSADRPLEGKRWWLGAEDPFQCLAVCINLTEALRSPSPETMISHIPVHQDGSCNGLQHYAALGRDKLGAIAVNLVAGEKPADVYTGIATRVVEIMKNDALKDPATDPDAARARLLLDQVDRKLVKQTVMTSVYGVTYVGAREQIKRRLKERDMICDDSELFSASCYAAKVTLTALGEMFQAARSIMNWLGDCAKVIACENEPVRWTTPLGLPVVQPYRKLGRHLIKTSLQVLTLQRETDKVMVKRQRTAFPPNFVHSLDGSHMMMTAVACKRQGLNFAVVGEL
;
A
#
# COMPACT_ATOMS: atom_id res chain seq x y z
N MET A 1 48.27 -37.11 -28.20
CA MET A 1 47.89 -38.01 -27.08
C MET A 1 46.36 -38.04 -27.02
N PRO A 2 45.69 -39.18 -27.34
CA PRO A 2 44.29 -39.16 -27.79
C PRO A 2 43.25 -39.80 -26.83
N SER A 3 41.97 -39.60 -27.21
CA SER A 3 40.79 -40.49 -27.08
C SER A 3 40.18 -40.85 -25.69
N SER A 4 38.92 -40.41 -25.54
CA SER A 4 37.77 -41.00 -24.79
C SER A 4 37.18 -42.25 -25.52
N PRO A 5 36.08 -42.95 -25.10
CA PRO A 5 35.02 -42.60 -24.13
C PRO A 5 34.43 -43.76 -23.22
N THR A 6 33.27 -43.47 -22.61
CA THR A 6 32.37 -44.26 -21.72
C THR A 6 31.34 -45.18 -22.48
N PRO A 7 30.27 -45.82 -21.91
CA PRO A 7 29.80 -46.05 -20.50
C PRO A 7 29.23 -47.47 -20.11
N ALA A 8 28.97 -47.66 -18.79
CA ALA A 8 27.81 -48.32 -18.10
C ALA A 8 27.34 -49.79 -18.31
N THR A 9 27.20 -50.53 -17.18
CA THR A 9 26.04 -51.42 -16.85
C THR A 9 25.99 -51.80 -15.34
N ALA A 10 24.86 -52.39 -14.89
CA ALA A 10 24.55 -52.93 -13.54
C ALA A 10 23.61 -54.17 -13.73
N PRO A 11 23.00 -54.90 -12.74
CA PRO A 11 22.75 -54.57 -11.31
C PRO A 11 22.65 -55.77 -10.28
N ILE A 12 21.98 -55.51 -9.13
CA ILE A 12 21.23 -56.44 -8.22
C ILE A 12 21.96 -57.22 -7.07
N SER A 13 21.22 -57.30 -5.96
CA SER A 13 21.45 -57.60 -4.53
C SER A 13 21.93 -59.00 -4.08
N CYS A 14 22.46 -59.09 -2.83
CA CYS A 14 21.80 -59.78 -1.70
C CYS A 14 22.49 -59.57 -0.33
N SER A 15 21.83 -59.91 0.79
CA SER A 15 22.26 -59.73 2.20
C SER A 15 21.94 -60.94 3.10
N PRO A 16 22.70 -61.19 4.19
CA PRO A 16 22.06 -61.33 5.53
C PRO A 16 22.92 -60.86 6.74
N SER A 17 22.42 -61.06 7.97
CA SER A 17 22.96 -60.64 9.30
C SER A 17 22.78 -61.78 10.36
N PRO A 18 22.85 -61.60 11.72
CA PRO A 18 23.65 -60.61 12.50
C PRO A 18 24.65 -60.98 13.65
N PRO A 19 24.43 -61.85 14.68
CA PRO A 19 24.37 -61.32 16.07
C PRO A 19 25.29 -61.97 17.16
N LEU A 20 25.11 -61.50 18.43
CA LEU A 20 25.49 -62.08 19.76
C LEU A 20 26.88 -61.72 20.38
N HIS A 21 27.09 -61.56 21.72
CA HIS A 21 26.24 -61.16 22.88
C HIS A 21 27.07 -60.97 24.20
N LEU A 22 26.51 -60.33 25.26
CA LEU A 22 26.93 -60.32 26.71
C LEU A 22 28.23 -59.52 27.09
N HIS A 23 28.49 -59.01 28.33
CA HIS A 23 27.73 -58.95 29.61
C HIS A 23 28.19 -57.79 30.58
N LEU A 24 27.26 -57.23 31.37
CA LEU A 24 27.36 -56.69 32.77
C LEU A 24 28.67 -56.02 33.28
N THR A 25 28.72 -54.72 33.65
CA THR A 25 28.39 -54.12 34.99
C THR A 25 28.85 -52.64 35.08
N ALA A 26 28.71 -51.81 36.15
CA ALA A 26 27.62 -51.51 37.12
C ALA A 26 28.04 -50.37 38.11
N ARG A 27 27.06 -49.72 38.83
CA ARG A 27 27.19 -48.64 39.87
C ARG A 27 27.60 -47.23 39.36
N ARG A 28 27.14 -46.08 39.92
CA ARG A 28 26.07 -45.76 40.91
C ARG A 28 25.63 -44.26 40.79
N GLN A 29 24.34 -43.97 41.01
CA GLN A 29 23.71 -42.82 41.73
C GLN A 29 24.30 -41.38 41.61
N THR A 30 23.57 -40.26 41.41
CA THR A 30 22.23 -39.86 41.95
C THR A 30 21.46 -38.80 41.11
N LEU A 31 20.11 -38.85 41.19
CA LEU A 31 19.12 -37.73 41.26
C LEU A 31 19.08 -36.59 40.19
N ALA A 32 18.28 -36.81 39.13
CA ALA A 32 17.01 -36.14 38.73
C ALA A 32 16.63 -34.70 39.20
N PRO A 33 15.67 -33.97 38.54
CA PRO A 33 15.05 -34.15 37.19
C PRO A 33 14.99 -32.87 36.28
N PRO A 34 14.57 -32.94 34.99
CA PRO A 34 14.84 -31.88 34.00
C PRO A 34 13.70 -31.50 33.00
N MET A 35 14.05 -30.67 31.98
CA MET A 35 13.39 -30.50 30.66
C MET A 35 12.07 -29.68 30.64
N TRP A 36 11.53 -29.17 29.51
CA TRP A 36 11.51 -29.65 28.10
C TRP A 36 11.52 -28.55 27.00
N ARG A 37 11.86 -28.96 25.76
CA ARG A 37 11.64 -28.20 24.51
C ARG A 37 11.04 -29.09 23.39
N ARG A 38 9.96 -28.59 22.77
CA ARG A 38 9.49 -28.78 21.36
C ARG A 38 9.29 -30.20 20.74
N LEU A 39 8.01 -30.53 20.44
CA LEU A 39 7.40 -30.88 19.12
C LEU A 39 7.95 -32.05 18.24
N PRO A 40 7.20 -32.62 17.25
CA PRO A 40 5.75 -33.00 17.23
C PRO A 40 5.39 -34.32 16.43
N ALA A 41 4.09 -34.69 16.44
CA ALA A 41 3.26 -35.24 15.33
C ALA A 41 2.89 -36.76 15.16
N ARG A 42 1.55 -36.97 15.03
CA ARG A 42 0.75 -37.96 14.22
C ARG A 42 0.82 -39.50 14.45
N ARG A 43 -0.29 -40.08 14.95
CA ARG A 43 -1.21 -41.12 14.34
C ARG A 43 -2.05 -41.82 15.46
N LEU A 44 -3.07 -42.69 15.25
CA LEU A 44 -4.39 -42.61 14.57
C LEU A 44 -5.11 -44.00 14.73
N ALA A 45 -6.07 -44.16 15.64
CA ALA A 45 -7.08 -45.26 15.76
C ALA A 45 -8.07 -44.87 16.88
N SER A 46 -9.42 -44.91 16.76
CA SER A 46 -10.39 -45.99 16.46
C SER A 46 -10.65 -46.91 17.68
N ALA A 47 -11.87 -47.12 18.22
CA ALA A 47 -13.22 -46.57 17.96
C ALA A 47 -13.97 -46.36 19.33
N LEU A 48 -15.27 -46.56 19.61
CA LEU A 48 -16.51 -47.01 18.93
C LEU A 48 -17.75 -46.61 19.81
N LEU A 49 -18.99 -46.66 19.26
CA LEU A 49 -20.31 -46.48 19.94
C LEU A 49 -20.59 -45.06 20.54
N SER A 50 -21.81 -44.50 20.58
CA SER A 50 -23.12 -44.67 19.92
C SER A 50 -24.04 -43.55 20.48
N SER A 51 -25.00 -42.88 19.81
CA SER A 51 -25.43 -42.65 18.40
C SER A 51 -26.35 -41.38 18.43
N SER A 52 -27.24 -40.95 17.52
CA SER A 52 -27.86 -41.45 16.28
C SER A 52 -28.49 -40.30 15.43
N ALA A 53 -29.10 -40.65 14.28
CA ALA A 53 -30.22 -39.99 13.58
C ALA A 53 -30.35 -38.44 13.44
N PRO A 54 -30.05 -37.90 12.23
CA PRO A 54 -30.66 -36.70 11.63
C PRO A 54 -31.60 -37.05 10.44
N LEU A 55 -32.30 -36.06 9.84
CA LEU A 55 -32.89 -35.90 8.46
C LEU A 55 -34.16 -34.97 8.50
N PRO A 56 -34.84 -34.55 7.39
CA PRO A 56 -34.50 -33.31 6.70
C PRO A 56 -35.68 -32.37 6.28
N HIS A 57 -35.36 -31.27 5.59
CA HIS A 57 -36.24 -30.37 4.79
C HIS A 57 -35.97 -30.57 3.27
N PRO A 58 -36.68 -29.92 2.30
CA PRO A 58 -37.87 -29.03 2.32
C PRO A 58 -38.98 -29.46 1.29
N LEU A 59 -39.99 -28.60 0.99
CA LEU A 59 -40.36 -28.19 -0.40
C LEU A 59 -41.53 -27.15 -0.53
N HIS A 60 -41.21 -25.96 -1.06
CA HIS A 60 -41.91 -25.13 -2.08
C HIS A 60 -43.39 -24.62 -2.03
N ARG A 61 -43.55 -23.36 -2.53
CA ARG A 61 -44.75 -22.63 -3.08
C ARG A 61 -45.80 -22.09 -2.08
N SER A 62 -46.60 -21.04 -2.35
CA SER A 62 -46.50 -19.82 -3.21
C SER A 62 -47.70 -18.86 -2.94
N LEU A 63 -47.66 -17.62 -3.48
CA LEU A 63 -48.61 -16.49 -3.32
C LEU A 63 -48.57 -15.81 -1.92
N LEU A 64 -48.71 -14.49 -1.68
CA LEU A 64 -49.06 -13.23 -2.39
C LEU A 64 -50.38 -12.59 -1.90
N LEU A 65 -50.27 -11.38 -1.32
CA LEU A 65 -51.23 -10.24 -1.38
C LEU A 65 -52.68 -10.51 -0.90
N LEU A 66 -53.20 -9.90 0.20
CA LEU A 66 -53.46 -8.45 0.35
C LEU A 66 -53.78 -8.01 1.80
N LEU A 67 -53.80 -6.69 2.02
CA LEU A 67 -54.18 -5.87 3.19
C LEU A 67 -54.71 -4.51 2.63
N PRO A 68 -55.17 -3.48 3.40
CA PRO A 68 -55.69 -3.41 4.79
C PRO A 68 -57.02 -2.60 4.94
N ALA A 69 -57.60 -2.52 6.15
CA ALA A 69 -58.45 -1.41 6.69
C ALA A 69 -59.02 -1.78 8.09
N ALA A 70 -59.33 -0.89 9.05
CA ALA A 70 -58.99 0.53 9.26
C ALA A 70 -59.07 0.90 10.77
N SER A 71 -58.54 2.08 11.16
CA SER A 71 -58.26 2.51 12.54
C SER A 71 -59.29 3.45 13.19
N GLN A 72 -59.40 3.42 14.53
CA GLN A 72 -59.85 4.47 15.48
C GLN A 72 -59.19 4.16 16.86
N ARG A 73 -58.94 5.05 17.85
CA ARG A 73 -59.03 6.54 18.01
C ARG A 73 -58.10 7.02 19.16
N LEU A 74 -57.92 8.36 19.25
CA LEU A 74 -57.78 9.28 20.41
C LEU A 74 -57.76 8.72 21.87
N ALA A 75 -57.14 9.31 22.92
CA ALA A 75 -56.27 10.52 23.13
C ALA A 75 -55.69 10.52 24.62
N PRO A 76 -54.90 11.51 25.12
CA PRO A 76 -53.89 11.28 26.19
C PRO A 76 -53.98 12.12 27.51
N SER A 77 -53.17 11.77 28.54
CA SER A 77 -52.43 12.75 29.41
C SER A 77 -51.41 12.12 30.41
N GLN A 78 -50.27 12.81 30.59
CA GLN A 78 -49.32 12.97 31.74
C GLN A 78 -49.30 11.92 32.89
N THR A 79 -48.16 11.37 33.35
CA THR A 79 -47.11 12.03 34.19
C THR A 79 -45.72 11.30 34.19
N LEU A 80 -44.75 11.80 34.97
CA LEU A 80 -43.35 11.34 35.16
C LEU A 80 -43.04 11.22 36.69
N PRO A 81 -41.85 10.75 37.15
CA PRO A 81 -41.02 9.60 36.69
C PRO A 81 -40.43 8.75 37.87
N ARG A 82 -39.85 7.55 37.59
CA ARG A 82 -38.51 7.11 38.08
C ARG A 82 -38.09 5.71 37.60
N PHE A 83 -36.81 5.40 37.83
CA PHE A 83 -36.04 4.24 37.35
C PHE A 83 -36.54 2.86 37.78
N ALA A 84 -36.53 1.90 36.84
CA ALA A 84 -36.08 0.52 37.06
C ALA A 84 -35.64 -0.10 35.71
N SER A 85 -34.75 -1.10 35.74
CA SER A 85 -34.25 -1.80 34.55
C SER A 85 -35.09 -3.03 34.21
N SER A 86 -35.40 -3.26 32.92
CA SER A 86 -35.77 -4.58 32.43
C SER A 86 -35.34 -4.80 30.97
N SER A 87 -35.17 -6.07 30.61
CA SER A 87 -34.71 -6.52 29.30
C SER A 87 -35.81 -6.40 28.23
N ALA A 88 -35.41 -6.02 27.00
CA ALA A 88 -36.22 -6.17 25.80
C ALA A 88 -35.33 -6.68 24.66
N ALA A 89 -35.74 -7.76 24.00
CA ALA A 89 -34.90 -8.48 23.05
C ALA A 89 -34.64 -7.68 21.76
N VAL A 90 -33.35 -7.47 21.43
CA VAL A 90 -32.94 -7.10 20.07
C VAL A 90 -32.67 -8.39 19.31
N ALA A 91 -33.52 -8.71 18.35
CA ALA A 91 -33.32 -9.86 17.47
C ALA A 91 -32.02 -9.70 16.68
N ALA A 92 -31.06 -10.60 16.92
CA ALA A 92 -29.76 -10.58 16.26
C ALA A 92 -29.82 -11.38 14.94
N GLU A 93 -30.03 -10.69 13.82
CA GLU A 93 -29.86 -11.31 12.50
C GLU A 93 -28.38 -11.71 12.28
N SER A 94 -28.17 -12.97 11.92
CA SER A 94 -26.86 -13.62 11.90
C SER A 94 -26.12 -13.43 10.58
N VAL A 95 -25.42 -12.29 10.43
CA VAL A 95 -24.50 -12.07 9.30
C VAL A 95 -23.15 -12.76 9.56
N SER A 96 -22.69 -13.57 8.60
CA SER A 96 -21.48 -14.39 8.72
C SER A 96 -20.16 -13.61 8.53
N SER A 97 -19.06 -14.21 8.98
CA SER A 97 -17.76 -13.55 9.19
C SER A 97 -16.85 -13.50 7.96
N GLU A 98 -17.21 -12.72 6.93
CA GLU A 98 -16.33 -12.40 5.79
C GLU A 98 -16.08 -10.88 5.58
N GLU A 99 -16.81 -9.98 6.25
CA GLU A 99 -16.85 -8.55 5.88
C GLU A 99 -15.66 -7.67 6.34
N VAL A 100 -14.56 -8.22 6.88
CA VAL A 100 -13.45 -7.42 7.43
C VAL A 100 -12.36 -7.10 6.40
N ASP A 101 -11.93 -8.07 5.59
CA ASP A 101 -10.84 -7.87 4.62
C ASP A 101 -11.34 -7.34 3.25
N GLU A 102 -12.65 -7.42 2.96
CA GLU A 102 -13.23 -6.92 1.69
C GLU A 102 -13.32 -5.38 1.59
N LEU A 103 -13.13 -4.59 2.67
CA LEU A 103 -13.56 -3.17 2.66
C LEU A 103 -12.73 -2.22 1.77
N HIS A 104 -11.58 -2.66 1.25
CA HIS A 104 -10.81 -1.99 0.19
C HIS A 104 -11.29 -2.36 -1.24
N HIS A 105 -12.23 -3.30 -1.38
CA HIS A 105 -12.62 -3.90 -2.66
C HIS A 105 -14.14 -4.11 -2.86
N ALA A 106 -14.95 -4.02 -1.80
CA ALA A 106 -16.40 -4.17 -1.82
C ALA A 106 -17.16 -2.85 -1.57
N ILE A 107 -17.61 -2.22 -2.66
CA ILE A 107 -18.78 -1.34 -2.65
C ILE A 107 -19.67 -1.72 -3.84
N GLY A 108 -20.84 -2.31 -3.61
CA GLY A 108 -21.79 -2.57 -4.68
C GLY A 108 -23.02 -3.37 -4.28
N GLU A 109 -24.19 -2.90 -4.76
CA GLU A 109 -25.55 -3.40 -4.42
C GLU A 109 -25.88 -3.26 -2.91
N ILE A 110 -27.14 -3.24 -2.47
CA ILE A 110 -28.47 -3.41 -3.09
C ILE A 110 -29.03 -1.98 -3.41
N ALA A 111 -30.04 -1.68 -4.24
CA ALA A 111 -31.24 -2.38 -4.70
C ALA A 111 -31.66 -2.01 -6.16
N ARG A 112 -32.96 -2.07 -6.47
CA ARG A 112 -33.63 -1.61 -7.71
C ARG A 112 -34.80 -0.67 -7.34
N GLY A 113 -35.27 0.13 -8.29
CA GLY A 113 -36.45 1.00 -8.19
C GLY A 113 -36.61 1.80 -9.49
N ASP A 114 -37.86 2.05 -9.92
CA ASP A 114 -38.20 2.33 -11.33
C ASP A 114 -37.96 3.77 -11.84
N PRO A 115 -37.88 3.97 -13.18
CA PRO A 115 -37.56 5.26 -13.78
C PRO A 115 -38.79 6.07 -14.26
N SER A 116 -39.05 7.19 -13.59
CA SER A 116 -39.82 8.35 -14.09
C SER A 116 -39.43 9.59 -13.26
N VAL A 117 -39.54 10.86 -13.68
CA VAL A 117 -40.07 11.49 -14.90
C VAL A 117 -38.96 12.37 -15.55
N SER A 118 -39.24 12.95 -16.72
CA SER A 118 -38.35 13.76 -17.55
C SER A 118 -37.80 15.06 -16.92
N ALA A 119 -36.70 15.53 -17.51
CA ALA A 119 -36.36 16.95 -17.62
C ALA A 119 -36.33 17.33 -19.12
N PRO A 120 -36.49 18.63 -19.45
CA PRO A 120 -35.58 19.21 -20.43
C PRO A 120 -34.93 20.53 -19.96
N ALA A 121 -34.06 21.07 -20.81
CA ALA A 121 -33.20 22.23 -20.60
C ALA A 121 -33.93 23.59 -20.73
N PRO A 122 -33.34 24.73 -20.30
CA PRO A 122 -34.04 26.02 -20.22
C PRO A 122 -34.13 26.76 -21.57
N ALA A 123 -35.16 27.60 -21.70
CA ALA A 123 -35.30 28.58 -22.78
C ALA A 123 -34.69 29.95 -22.40
N ALA A 124 -34.52 30.83 -23.38
CA ALA A 124 -33.82 32.11 -23.23
C ALA A 124 -34.67 33.33 -23.64
N GLY A 125 -34.29 34.50 -23.11
CA GLY A 125 -34.47 35.84 -23.69
C GLY A 125 -33.16 36.61 -23.48
N GLN A 126 -32.69 37.56 -24.28
CA GLN A 126 -33.39 38.58 -25.10
C GLN A 126 -34.37 39.43 -24.28
N GLU A 127 -34.32 40.77 -24.29
CA GLU A 127 -33.38 41.69 -24.96
C GLU A 127 -33.27 43.01 -24.14
N GLY A 128 -32.21 43.81 -24.31
CA GLY A 128 -31.89 44.89 -23.34
C GLY A 128 -30.97 45.99 -23.86
N HIS A 129 -31.43 46.72 -24.87
CA HIS A 129 -30.61 47.68 -25.62
C HIS A 129 -30.61 49.09 -24.98
N ARG A 130 -29.44 49.63 -24.56
CA ARG A 130 -28.88 50.93 -25.05
C ARG A 130 -27.69 51.50 -24.24
N ARG A 131 -26.99 52.44 -24.88
CA ARG A 131 -25.80 53.18 -24.41
C ARG A 131 -26.20 54.37 -23.52
N ARG A 132 -25.31 54.77 -22.60
CA ARG A 132 -24.86 56.18 -22.50
C ARG A 132 -23.48 56.29 -21.87
N SER A 133 -22.71 57.28 -22.32
CA SER A 133 -21.40 57.64 -21.79
C SER A 133 -21.52 58.75 -20.76
N GLY A 134 -20.63 58.77 -19.77
CA GLY A 134 -20.51 59.85 -18.79
C GLY A 134 -19.05 60.06 -18.38
N ARG A 135 -18.48 61.22 -18.71
CA ARG A 135 -17.20 61.67 -18.16
C ARG A 135 -17.47 62.37 -16.83
N GLY A 136 -16.85 61.91 -15.76
CA GLY A 136 -16.67 62.67 -14.52
C GLY A 136 -15.18 62.83 -14.24
N LYS A 137 -14.68 64.07 -14.16
CA LYS A 137 -13.31 64.37 -13.69
C LYS A 137 -13.40 64.77 -12.22
N HIS A 138 -12.52 64.23 -11.37
CA HIS A 138 -12.07 64.94 -10.17
C HIS A 138 -10.55 64.79 -10.01
N SER A 139 -9.86 65.83 -10.44
CA SER A 139 -8.61 66.31 -9.84
C SER A 139 -8.92 66.98 -8.49
N ALA A 140 -7.99 67.11 -7.55
CA ALA A 140 -6.69 66.47 -7.37
C ALA A 140 -6.20 66.79 -5.94
N GLU A 141 -5.21 66.06 -5.44
CA GLU A 141 -4.38 66.54 -4.33
C GLU A 141 -2.93 66.06 -4.57
N ALA A 142 -1.94 66.84 -4.13
CA ALA A 142 -0.56 66.71 -4.61
C ALA A 142 0.47 66.93 -3.50
N MET A 143 1.56 66.15 -3.56
CA MET A 143 2.83 66.47 -2.90
C MET A 143 4.00 66.24 -3.88
N ALA A 144 5.09 66.98 -3.69
CA ALA A 144 6.27 67.03 -4.54
C ALA A 144 7.00 65.65 -4.61
N VAL A 145 7.68 65.20 -5.69
CA VAL A 145 8.72 65.86 -6.53
C VAL A 145 9.97 66.12 -5.65
N PRO A 146 11.21 65.66 -6.00
CA PRO A 146 11.82 65.82 -7.33
C PRO A 146 12.51 64.58 -7.93
N ALA A 147 13.16 64.79 -9.07
CA ALA A 147 13.70 63.76 -9.95
C ALA A 147 15.19 63.43 -9.74
N ALA A 148 15.51 62.15 -9.95
CA ALA A 148 16.77 61.64 -10.48
C ALA A 148 16.40 60.38 -11.31
N GLY A 149 17.14 59.94 -12.32
CA GLY A 149 18.41 60.37 -12.91
C GLY A 149 18.77 59.33 -13.98
N GLN A 150 19.61 59.66 -14.96
CA GLN A 150 19.95 58.70 -16.02
C GLN A 150 20.90 57.61 -15.49
N GLU A 151 20.42 56.37 -15.33
CA GLU A 151 21.30 55.22 -15.19
C GLU A 151 20.79 53.99 -15.96
N GLY A 152 21.22 53.90 -17.22
CA GLY A 152 21.10 52.67 -18.01
C GLY A 152 22.06 51.58 -17.52
N HIS A 153 21.69 50.32 -17.74
CA HIS A 153 22.57 49.14 -17.59
C HIS A 153 23.25 48.88 -16.21
N ARG A 154 22.51 48.40 -15.19
CA ARG A 154 23.13 47.47 -14.17
C ARG A 154 22.23 46.56 -13.29
N ARG A 155 21.02 46.13 -13.73
CA ARG A 155 20.17 45.18 -12.94
C ARG A 155 19.72 43.90 -13.67
N ARG A 156 20.67 43.02 -14.04
CA ARG A 156 20.37 41.67 -14.61
C ARG A 156 21.27 40.49 -14.15
N SER A 157 21.93 40.55 -12.99
CA SER A 157 22.80 39.46 -12.47
C SER A 157 22.20 38.62 -11.33
N GLY A 158 21.40 39.20 -10.42
CA GLY A 158 21.07 38.60 -9.12
C GLY A 158 20.32 37.27 -9.10
N ARG A 159 19.61 36.87 -10.17
CA ARG A 159 18.81 35.62 -10.20
C ARG A 159 19.56 34.35 -10.57
N GLY A 160 20.87 34.42 -10.81
CA GLY A 160 21.72 33.22 -10.98
C GLY A 160 22.13 32.58 -9.65
N LYS A 161 22.55 33.40 -8.68
CA LYS A 161 23.19 32.93 -7.44
C LYS A 161 22.31 32.03 -6.57
N HIS A 162 21.03 32.35 -6.37
CA HIS A 162 20.11 31.49 -5.62
C HIS A 162 19.94 30.06 -6.17
N SER A 163 20.25 29.82 -7.46
CA SER A 163 20.31 28.44 -7.96
C SER A 163 21.58 27.73 -7.51
N ALA A 164 22.73 28.40 -7.51
CA ALA A 164 24.02 27.87 -7.07
C ALA A 164 24.09 27.68 -5.55
N GLU A 165 23.50 28.60 -4.79
CA GLU A 165 23.37 28.51 -3.33
C GLU A 165 22.52 27.28 -2.96
N ALA A 166 21.37 27.07 -3.62
CA ALA A 166 20.57 25.85 -3.46
C ALA A 166 21.27 24.57 -3.97
N MET A 167 22.25 24.67 -4.87
CA MET A 167 23.08 23.53 -5.31
C MET A 167 24.14 23.14 -4.26
N ALA A 168 24.59 24.07 -3.41
CA ALA A 168 25.53 23.76 -2.32
C ALA A 168 24.86 23.06 -1.12
N VAL A 169 23.58 23.35 -0.85
CA VAL A 169 22.81 22.92 0.34
C VAL A 169 22.67 21.40 0.50
N HIS A 170 22.96 20.59 -0.52
CA HIS A 170 22.89 19.12 -0.46
C HIS A 170 24.23 18.40 -0.71
N GLY A 171 25.38 19.09 -0.60
CA GLY A 171 26.71 18.47 -0.63
C GLY A 171 27.14 17.81 -1.95
N VAL A 172 26.30 17.80 -2.98
CA VAL A 172 26.60 17.21 -4.29
C VAL A 172 27.17 18.29 -5.22
N GLY A 173 28.47 18.21 -5.50
CA GLY A 173 29.14 19.13 -6.44
C GLY A 173 28.47 19.20 -7.81
N TYR A 174 28.44 20.40 -8.41
CA TYR A 174 27.62 20.75 -9.57
C TYR A 174 27.69 19.74 -10.74
N HIS A 175 28.88 19.23 -11.06
CA HIS A 175 29.06 18.24 -12.13
C HIS A 175 28.36 16.91 -11.80
N LYS A 176 28.51 16.40 -10.57
CA LYS A 176 27.85 15.18 -10.10
C LYS A 176 26.33 15.35 -10.05
N TYR A 177 25.83 16.51 -9.61
CA TYR A 177 24.40 16.84 -9.68
C TYR A 177 23.90 16.88 -11.14
N ALA A 178 24.63 17.50 -12.06
CA ALA A 178 24.26 17.57 -13.47
C ALA A 178 24.23 16.18 -14.13
N MET A 179 25.16 15.28 -13.78
CA MET A 179 25.20 13.89 -14.24
C MET A 179 24.02 13.07 -13.67
N LEU A 180 23.83 13.07 -12.35
CA LEU A 180 22.69 12.37 -11.70
C LEU A 180 21.35 12.91 -12.20
N ARG A 181 21.27 14.20 -12.50
CA ARG A 181 20.08 14.82 -13.09
C ARG A 181 19.82 14.36 -14.54
N ARG A 182 20.84 14.06 -15.35
CA ARG A 182 20.63 13.42 -16.67
C ARG A 182 20.04 12.03 -16.47
N ARG A 183 20.68 11.19 -15.64
CA ARG A 183 20.19 9.83 -15.31
C ARG A 183 18.75 9.85 -14.79
N GLN A 184 18.39 10.81 -13.92
CA GLN A 184 17.01 10.97 -13.43
C GLN A 184 16.00 11.33 -14.54
N ILE A 185 16.39 12.13 -15.55
CA ILE A 185 15.50 12.41 -16.70
C ILE A 185 15.22 11.09 -17.42
N GLN A 186 16.26 10.34 -17.79
CA GLN A 186 16.15 9.08 -18.51
C GLN A 186 15.29 8.06 -17.76
N ILE A 187 15.52 7.89 -16.45
CA ILE A 187 14.72 7.02 -15.57
C ILE A 187 13.23 7.41 -15.56
N GLU A 188 12.90 8.70 -15.66
CA GLU A 188 11.50 9.17 -15.67
C GLU A 188 10.83 9.23 -17.06
N THR A 189 11.60 9.31 -18.15
CA THR A 189 11.04 9.57 -19.49
C THR A 189 11.39 8.55 -20.55
N GLU A 190 12.36 7.67 -20.31
CA GLU A 190 12.84 6.68 -21.29
C GLU A 190 12.60 5.24 -20.79
N ALA A 191 12.09 5.02 -19.58
CA ALA A 191 11.97 3.68 -18.98
C ALA A 191 11.12 2.68 -19.78
N TRP A 192 10.13 3.16 -20.56
CA TRP A 192 9.35 2.33 -21.49
C TRP A 192 9.91 2.32 -22.92
N GLU A 193 10.64 3.37 -23.32
CA GLU A 193 11.34 3.47 -24.62
C GLU A 193 12.53 2.49 -24.64
N GLN A 194 13.33 2.48 -23.57
CA GLN A 194 14.45 1.55 -23.33
C GLN A 194 13.97 0.10 -23.16
N ALA A 195 12.84 -0.14 -22.50
CA ALA A 195 12.28 -1.49 -22.39
C ALA A 195 11.80 -2.00 -23.77
N ALA A 196 11.17 -1.16 -24.59
CA ALA A 196 10.80 -1.51 -25.95
C ALA A 196 12.04 -1.77 -26.84
N GLU A 197 13.12 -1.02 -26.67
CA GLU A 197 14.40 -1.30 -27.35
C GLU A 197 14.99 -2.64 -26.90
N GLU A 198 15.04 -2.92 -25.59
CA GLU A 198 15.53 -4.20 -25.05
C GLU A 198 14.76 -5.40 -25.66
N TYR A 199 13.46 -5.26 -25.90
CA TYR A 199 12.68 -6.29 -26.60
C TYR A 199 12.97 -6.39 -28.10
N ARG A 200 13.22 -5.27 -28.80
CA ARG A 200 13.61 -5.28 -30.22
C ARG A 200 15.00 -5.90 -30.42
N GLU A 201 15.97 -5.49 -29.60
CA GLU A 201 17.33 -6.03 -29.60
C GLU A 201 17.32 -7.54 -29.30
N LEU A 202 16.61 -7.98 -28.25
CA LEU A 202 16.50 -9.40 -27.91
C LEU A 202 15.80 -10.24 -28.99
N LEU A 203 14.80 -9.71 -29.70
CA LEU A 203 14.22 -10.41 -30.86
C LEU A 203 15.23 -10.53 -32.00
N ALA A 204 15.93 -9.45 -32.36
CA ALA A 204 16.96 -9.48 -33.40
C ALA A 204 18.07 -10.49 -33.08
N ASP A 205 18.57 -10.50 -31.84
CA ASP A 205 19.54 -11.48 -31.36
C ASP A 205 18.99 -12.91 -31.35
N MET A 206 17.72 -13.13 -31.01
CA MET A 206 17.11 -14.46 -31.09
C MET A 206 17.01 -14.96 -32.53
N CYS A 207 16.65 -14.10 -33.48
CA CYS A 207 16.60 -14.42 -34.91
C CYS A 207 17.99 -14.74 -35.48
N GLN A 208 19.03 -14.01 -35.07
CA GLN A 208 20.40 -14.21 -35.55
C GLN A 208 21.12 -15.38 -34.88
N GLN A 209 20.98 -15.53 -33.56
CA GLN A 209 21.86 -16.37 -32.73
C GLN A 209 21.17 -17.62 -32.13
N LYS A 210 19.86 -17.80 -32.32
CA LYS A 210 19.06 -18.93 -31.80
C LYS A 210 19.12 -19.13 -30.28
N LEU A 211 19.42 -18.08 -29.50
CA LEU A 211 19.67 -18.13 -28.05
C LEU A 211 18.44 -18.40 -27.15
N ALA A 212 17.28 -18.75 -27.73
CA ALA A 212 16.01 -18.97 -27.04
C ALA A 212 16.09 -19.85 -25.76
N PRO A 213 16.86 -20.96 -25.69
CA PRO A 213 16.86 -21.86 -24.52
C PRO A 213 17.39 -21.24 -23.22
N ASN A 214 18.19 -20.17 -23.30
CA ASN A 214 18.91 -19.61 -22.13
C ASN A 214 18.15 -18.47 -21.43
N LEU A 215 17.00 -18.04 -21.96
CA LEU A 215 16.19 -16.96 -21.38
C LEU A 215 15.37 -17.45 -20.18
N PRO A 216 15.25 -16.66 -19.09
CA PRO A 216 14.32 -16.96 -18.01
C PRO A 216 12.88 -17.11 -18.54
N TYR A 217 12.15 -18.14 -18.11
CA TYR A 217 10.87 -18.55 -18.71
C TYR A 217 9.86 -17.42 -19.02
N VAL A 218 9.67 -16.45 -18.12
CA VAL A 218 8.73 -15.34 -18.39
C VAL A 218 9.32 -14.27 -19.30
N LYS A 219 10.65 -14.14 -19.40
CA LYS A 219 11.28 -13.33 -20.46
C LYS A 219 11.06 -13.96 -21.83
N SER A 220 11.19 -15.27 -21.99
CA SER A 220 10.86 -15.95 -23.26
C SER A 220 9.37 -15.92 -23.58
N LEU A 221 8.47 -15.96 -22.59
CA LEU A 221 7.05 -15.65 -22.80
C LEU A 221 6.84 -14.21 -23.29
N PHE A 222 7.43 -13.20 -22.62
CA PHE A 222 7.29 -11.80 -23.03
C PHE A 222 7.83 -11.53 -24.44
N LEU A 223 8.95 -12.14 -24.82
CA LEU A 223 9.48 -12.06 -26.18
C LEU A 223 8.53 -12.72 -27.19
N GLY A 224 8.00 -13.91 -26.89
CA GLY A 224 7.01 -14.60 -27.72
C GLY A 224 5.64 -13.93 -27.81
N TRP A 225 5.32 -12.97 -26.91
CA TRP A 225 4.08 -12.20 -26.94
C TRP A 225 4.26 -10.79 -27.53
N PHE A 226 5.47 -10.21 -27.43
CA PHE A 226 5.73 -8.83 -27.81
C PHE A 226 5.42 -8.54 -29.28
N GLU A 227 5.97 -9.35 -30.19
CA GLU A 227 5.80 -9.18 -31.63
C GLU A 227 4.35 -9.41 -32.10
N PRO A 228 3.69 -10.54 -31.77
CA PRO A 228 2.28 -10.73 -32.09
C PRO A 228 1.35 -9.61 -31.56
N LEU A 229 1.62 -9.10 -30.35
CA LEU A 229 0.86 -7.98 -29.78
C LEU A 229 1.16 -6.64 -30.47
N ARG A 230 2.43 -6.36 -30.78
CA ARG A 230 2.87 -5.17 -31.53
C ARG A 230 2.13 -5.09 -32.86
N ASP A 231 2.13 -6.18 -33.62
CA ASP A 231 1.61 -6.19 -34.99
C ASP A 231 0.08 -6.04 -35.02
N GLN A 232 -0.64 -6.63 -34.06
CA GLN A 232 -2.08 -6.37 -33.90
C GLN A 232 -2.39 -4.95 -33.43
N ILE A 233 -1.52 -4.31 -32.64
CA ILE A 233 -1.68 -2.89 -32.29
C ILE A 233 -1.40 -1.99 -33.52
N ILE A 234 -0.47 -2.35 -34.40
CA ILE A 234 -0.24 -1.66 -35.68
C ILE A 234 -1.49 -1.76 -36.57
N ALA A 235 -2.02 -2.97 -36.78
CA ALA A 235 -3.23 -3.17 -37.58
C ALA A 235 -4.45 -2.41 -37.01
N GLU A 236 -4.59 -2.33 -35.69
CA GLU A 236 -5.62 -1.51 -35.03
C GLU A 236 -5.38 0.00 -35.25
N GLN A 237 -4.12 0.47 -35.24
CA GLN A 237 -3.75 1.88 -35.51
C GLN A 237 -3.99 2.28 -36.98
N GLU A 238 -3.77 1.37 -37.93
CA GLU A 238 -4.03 1.54 -39.36
C GLU A 238 -5.54 1.60 -39.65
N LEU A 239 -6.31 0.63 -39.14
CA LEU A 239 -7.77 0.56 -39.27
C LEU A 239 -8.48 1.79 -38.65
N VAL A 240 -7.87 2.40 -37.64
CA VAL A 240 -8.28 3.68 -37.02
C VAL A 240 -7.97 4.89 -37.91
N GLY A 241 -6.98 4.80 -38.81
CA GLY A 241 -6.59 5.86 -39.73
C GLY A 241 -7.40 5.88 -41.02
N GLU A 242 -7.55 4.73 -41.69
CA GLU A 242 -8.20 4.63 -43.01
C GLU A 242 -9.71 4.97 -42.99
N ARG A 243 -10.37 4.70 -41.87
CA ARG A 243 -11.82 4.90 -41.70
C ARG A 243 -12.04 5.69 -40.43
N GLY A 244 -12.99 6.63 -40.45
CA GLY A 244 -13.41 7.41 -39.29
C GLY A 244 -14.09 6.54 -38.22
N ALA A 245 -13.29 5.70 -37.55
CA ALA A 245 -13.77 4.57 -36.78
C ALA A 245 -14.59 5.02 -35.59
N ARG A 246 -15.86 4.61 -35.53
CA ARG A 246 -16.76 4.84 -34.38
C ARG A 246 -16.31 4.11 -33.11
N ALA A 247 -15.25 3.28 -33.21
CA ALA A 247 -14.56 2.65 -32.11
C ALA A 247 -14.06 3.70 -31.10
N SER A 248 -14.67 3.75 -29.92
CA SER A 248 -14.50 4.90 -29.00
C SER A 248 -13.13 5.01 -28.30
N HIS A 249 -12.20 4.11 -28.57
CA HIS A 249 -10.78 4.19 -28.22
C HIS A 249 -9.89 4.74 -29.35
N ALA A 250 -10.36 4.71 -30.60
CA ALA A 250 -9.61 5.02 -31.83
C ALA A 250 -8.69 6.26 -31.71
N ARG A 251 -9.28 7.40 -31.34
CA ARG A 251 -8.58 8.69 -31.19
C ARG A 251 -7.40 8.72 -30.21
N TYR A 252 -7.17 7.66 -29.44
CA TYR A 252 -6.08 7.54 -28.47
C TYR A 252 -4.98 6.57 -28.90
N PHE A 253 -5.26 5.61 -29.79
CA PHE A 253 -4.28 4.58 -30.16
C PHE A 253 -3.10 5.19 -30.92
N ASN A 254 -3.37 6.09 -31.87
CA ASN A 254 -2.34 6.74 -32.70
C ASN A 254 -1.63 7.90 -31.95
N MET A 255 -1.55 7.84 -30.61
CA MET A 255 -0.88 8.82 -29.77
C MET A 255 0.47 8.33 -29.19
N LEU A 256 0.77 7.03 -29.32
CA LEU A 256 1.99 6.37 -28.81
C LEU A 256 2.40 5.25 -29.79
N PRO A 257 3.71 4.94 -29.98
CA PRO A 257 4.14 3.81 -30.82
C PRO A 257 3.62 2.47 -30.30
N ALA A 258 3.30 1.55 -31.22
CA ALA A 258 2.75 0.23 -30.91
C ALA A 258 3.61 -0.57 -29.92
N ASP A 259 4.93 -0.56 -30.10
CA ASP A 259 5.92 -1.22 -29.22
C ASP A 259 5.77 -0.81 -27.75
N MET A 260 5.66 0.50 -27.50
CA MET A 260 5.49 1.03 -26.14
C MET A 260 4.11 0.65 -25.58
N MET A 261 3.06 0.63 -26.42
CA MET A 261 1.73 0.17 -26.01
C MET A 261 1.73 -1.33 -25.66
N ALA A 262 2.43 -2.16 -26.42
CA ALA A 262 2.60 -3.60 -26.16
C ALA A 262 3.34 -3.83 -24.83
N VAL A 263 4.53 -3.25 -24.66
CA VAL A 263 5.35 -3.38 -23.43
C VAL A 263 4.61 -2.88 -22.19
N ILE A 264 3.93 -1.72 -22.26
CA ILE A 264 3.11 -1.21 -21.15
C ILE A 264 1.97 -2.19 -20.83
N THR A 265 1.30 -2.74 -21.83
CA THR A 265 0.18 -3.68 -21.65
C THR A 265 0.65 -4.98 -20.97
N MET A 266 1.71 -5.62 -21.51
CA MET A 266 2.29 -6.85 -20.95
C MET A 266 2.70 -6.66 -19.49
N HIS A 267 3.54 -5.67 -19.19
CA HIS A 267 4.04 -5.47 -17.83
C HIS A 267 2.97 -4.97 -16.85
N LYS A 268 1.99 -4.17 -17.30
CA LYS A 268 0.90 -3.74 -16.40
C LYS A 268 -0.08 -4.86 -16.11
N LEU A 269 -0.45 -5.69 -17.09
CA LEU A 269 -1.32 -6.84 -16.85
C LEU A 269 -0.64 -7.85 -15.92
N MET A 270 0.62 -8.19 -16.16
CA MET A 270 1.36 -9.17 -15.36
C MET A 270 1.64 -8.66 -13.94
N GLY A 271 2.04 -7.39 -13.78
CA GLY A 271 2.20 -6.78 -12.45
C GLY A 271 0.89 -6.75 -11.65
N LEU A 272 -0.25 -6.56 -12.32
CA LEU A 272 -1.57 -6.62 -11.70
C LEU A 272 -1.99 -8.03 -11.29
N LEU A 273 -1.62 -9.05 -12.06
CA LEU A 273 -1.88 -10.46 -11.74
C LEU A 273 -1.05 -10.92 -10.53
N MET A 274 0.19 -10.46 -10.42
CA MET A 274 1.06 -10.68 -9.24
C MET A 274 0.48 -10.07 -7.97
N THR A 275 -0.08 -8.85 -8.06
CA THR A 275 -0.73 -8.15 -6.93
C THR A 275 -2.25 -8.37 -6.86
N GLY A 276 -2.75 -9.42 -7.52
CA GLY A 276 -4.18 -9.72 -7.63
C GLY A 276 -4.73 -10.41 -6.39
N SER A 277 -5.80 -11.20 -6.55
CA SER A 277 -6.35 -12.07 -5.50
C SER A 277 -5.46 -13.29 -5.17
N GLY A 278 -4.16 -13.22 -5.47
CA GLY A 278 -3.16 -14.31 -5.40
C GLY A 278 -3.40 -15.47 -6.36
N ASP A 279 -4.64 -15.68 -6.82
CA ASP A 279 -5.11 -16.82 -7.61
C ASP A 279 -4.68 -16.80 -9.09
N GLY A 280 -3.92 -15.77 -9.49
CA GLY A 280 -3.59 -15.50 -10.89
C GLY A 280 -4.73 -14.84 -11.66
N SER A 281 -5.57 -14.03 -10.99
CA SER A 281 -6.62 -13.26 -11.66
C SER A 281 -6.71 -11.80 -11.19
N VAL A 282 -7.23 -10.94 -12.07
CA VAL A 282 -7.52 -9.52 -11.84
C VAL A 282 -8.87 -9.14 -12.44
N ARG A 283 -9.65 -8.29 -11.75
CA ARG A 283 -10.94 -7.80 -12.26
C ARG A 283 -10.70 -6.92 -13.51
N VAL A 284 -11.40 -7.18 -14.61
CA VAL A 284 -11.16 -6.49 -15.91
C VAL A 284 -11.23 -4.97 -15.77
N ILE A 285 -12.18 -4.46 -14.97
CA ILE A 285 -12.32 -3.03 -14.68
C ILE A 285 -11.04 -2.40 -14.10
N GLN A 286 -10.33 -3.11 -13.22
CA GLN A 286 -9.10 -2.65 -12.59
C GLN A 286 -7.95 -2.64 -13.59
N ALA A 287 -7.80 -3.71 -14.36
CA ALA A 287 -6.79 -3.81 -15.41
C ALA A 287 -6.99 -2.77 -16.51
N ALA A 288 -8.19 -2.66 -17.07
CA ALA A 288 -8.50 -1.72 -18.14
C ALA A 288 -8.28 -0.26 -17.70
N CYS A 289 -8.69 0.12 -16.49
CA CYS A 289 -8.44 1.48 -15.99
C CYS A 289 -6.94 1.77 -15.81
N GLN A 290 -6.18 0.86 -15.17
CA GLN A 290 -4.76 1.10 -14.88
C GLN A 290 -3.86 1.03 -16.12
N ILE A 291 -4.17 0.15 -17.09
CA ILE A 291 -3.47 0.11 -18.38
C ILE A 291 -3.77 1.40 -19.15
N GLY A 292 -5.04 1.81 -19.25
CA GLY A 292 -5.41 3.06 -19.92
C GLY A 292 -4.80 4.32 -19.28
N GLU A 293 -4.68 4.37 -17.94
CA GLU A 293 -4.01 5.45 -17.22
C GLU A 293 -2.49 5.45 -17.48
N ALA A 294 -1.84 4.28 -17.50
CA ALA A 294 -0.42 4.16 -17.84
C ALA A 294 -0.13 4.63 -19.28
N ILE A 295 -0.98 4.25 -20.24
CA ILE A 295 -0.88 4.71 -21.64
C ILE A 295 -1.08 6.23 -21.74
N GLU A 296 -2.06 6.83 -21.02
CA GLU A 296 -2.20 8.30 -21.02
C GLU A 296 -0.95 8.99 -20.47
N HIS A 297 -0.38 8.47 -19.38
CA HIS A 297 0.81 9.04 -18.77
C HIS A 297 2.01 8.99 -19.72
N GLU A 298 2.20 7.88 -20.44
CA GLU A 298 3.26 7.79 -21.45
C GLU A 298 3.00 8.66 -22.67
N VAL A 299 1.76 8.75 -23.16
CA VAL A 299 1.36 9.66 -24.24
C VAL A 299 1.75 11.12 -23.93
N ARG A 300 1.63 11.56 -22.67
CA ARG A 300 2.05 12.92 -22.24
C ARG A 300 3.58 13.08 -22.26
N ILE A 301 4.33 12.06 -21.85
CA ILE A 301 5.80 12.04 -21.85
C ILE A 301 6.32 12.04 -23.29
N HIS A 302 5.89 11.06 -24.09
CA HIS A 302 6.24 10.92 -25.50
C HIS A 302 5.96 12.20 -26.30
N LYS A 303 4.75 12.79 -26.17
CA LYS A 303 4.41 14.07 -26.83
C LYS A 303 5.23 15.27 -26.36
N PHE A 304 5.77 15.24 -25.14
CA PHE A 304 6.72 16.25 -24.67
C PHE A 304 8.11 16.03 -25.31
N LEU A 305 8.62 14.80 -25.27
CA LEU A 305 9.92 14.44 -25.87
C LEU A 305 9.94 14.71 -27.39
N GLU A 306 8.92 14.27 -28.13
CA GLU A 306 8.77 14.49 -29.57
C GLU A 306 8.81 15.97 -29.97
N LYS A 307 8.12 16.82 -29.20
CA LYS A 307 8.16 18.29 -29.37
C LYS A 307 9.54 18.89 -29.04
N THR A 308 10.48 18.11 -28.54
CA THR A 308 11.89 18.46 -28.33
C THR A 308 12.81 17.81 -29.38
N LYS A 309 12.58 16.54 -29.77
CA LYS A 309 13.31 15.87 -30.87
C LYS A 309 13.09 16.64 -32.20
N LYS A 310 11.84 16.96 -32.56
CA LYS A 310 11.45 17.81 -33.73
C LYS A 310 11.79 19.32 -33.59
N LYS A 311 12.77 19.65 -32.73
CA LYS A 311 13.44 20.96 -32.65
C LYS A 311 14.90 20.89 -33.07
N SER A 312 15.59 19.78 -32.84
CA SER A 312 17.01 19.65 -33.16
C SER A 312 17.24 19.62 -34.67
N ASN A 313 16.53 18.76 -35.40
CA ASN A 313 16.76 18.56 -36.84
C ASN A 313 16.33 19.78 -37.67
N LYS A 314 15.31 20.54 -37.25
CA LYS A 314 14.90 21.80 -37.92
C LYS A 314 15.78 23.02 -37.58
N GLU A 315 16.92 22.81 -36.90
CA GLU A 315 18.06 23.74 -36.85
C GLU A 315 19.24 23.25 -37.72
N MET A 316 19.09 22.16 -38.50
CA MET A 316 20.01 21.71 -39.54
C MET A 316 19.38 21.76 -40.93
N ASP A 317 18.15 21.25 -41.09
CA ASP A 317 17.44 21.22 -42.36
C ASP A 317 16.49 22.41 -42.52
N ASN A 318 16.34 22.92 -43.75
CA ASN A 318 15.50 24.03 -44.27
C ASN A 318 16.24 25.39 -44.45
N GLU A 319 17.07 25.47 -45.50
CA GLU A 319 16.83 26.54 -46.49
C GLU A 319 15.63 26.13 -47.35
N GLU A 320 14.80 27.10 -47.76
CA GLU A 320 13.51 26.91 -48.44
C GLU A 320 12.45 26.11 -47.62
N GLU A 321 11.13 26.30 -47.77
CA GLU A 321 10.35 27.26 -48.56
C GLU A 321 9.30 27.96 -47.65
N GLY A 322 8.69 29.07 -48.09
CA GLY A 322 7.76 29.88 -47.28
C GLY A 322 6.29 29.42 -47.37
N GLY A 323 5.45 29.66 -46.34
CA GLY A 323 4.03 29.31 -46.50
C GLY A 323 3.02 29.37 -45.34
N ASP A 324 3.35 29.76 -44.11
CA ASP A 324 2.28 30.22 -43.18
C ASP A 324 2.80 31.25 -42.14
N SER A 325 1.90 32.15 -41.73
CA SER A 325 2.21 33.40 -41.06
C SER A 325 2.09 33.34 -39.54
N ASP A 326 3.00 34.07 -38.88
CA ASP A 326 3.10 34.47 -37.46
C ASP A 326 2.91 33.43 -36.34
N ILE A 327 1.98 32.47 -36.40
CA ILE A 327 1.88 31.35 -35.46
C ILE A 327 3.17 30.53 -35.45
N ALA A 328 3.77 30.30 -36.63
CA ALA A 328 5.07 29.66 -36.76
C ALA A 328 6.18 30.46 -36.06
N LYS A 329 6.22 31.79 -36.25
CA LYS A 329 7.22 32.69 -35.63
C LYS A 329 7.07 32.80 -34.11
N GLU A 330 5.84 32.83 -33.60
CA GLU A 330 5.55 32.82 -32.15
C GLU A 330 5.96 31.49 -31.52
N GLN A 331 5.67 30.37 -32.18
CA GLN A 331 6.17 29.06 -31.76
C GLN A 331 7.70 28.98 -31.83
N GLU A 332 8.35 29.55 -32.85
CA GLU A 332 9.81 29.58 -33.01
C GLU A 332 10.48 30.40 -31.88
N ARG A 333 9.91 31.56 -31.54
CA ARG A 333 10.32 32.35 -30.36
C ARG A 333 10.18 31.55 -29.06
N LEU A 334 9.07 30.83 -28.86
CA LEU A 334 8.87 29.97 -27.69
C LEU A 334 9.80 28.75 -27.70
N ARG A 335 10.15 28.22 -28.89
CA ARG A 335 11.02 27.08 -29.16
C ARG A 335 12.47 27.39 -28.80
N LYS A 336 13.07 28.44 -29.35
CA LYS A 336 14.43 28.89 -28.95
C LYS A 336 14.47 29.32 -27.48
N LYS A 337 13.41 29.96 -26.97
CA LYS A 337 13.28 30.29 -25.54
C LYS A 337 13.24 29.05 -24.64
N VAL A 338 12.56 27.96 -25.01
CA VAL A 338 12.61 26.71 -24.25
C VAL A 338 14.01 26.09 -24.26
N THR A 339 14.65 25.97 -25.42
CA THR A 339 16.00 25.38 -25.52
C THR A 339 17.03 26.20 -24.74
N ASP A 340 16.98 27.54 -24.84
CA ASP A 340 17.84 28.45 -24.08
C ASP A 340 17.57 28.40 -22.56
N LEU A 341 16.30 28.27 -22.15
CA LEU A 341 15.94 28.06 -20.74
C LEU A 341 16.36 26.68 -20.23
N MET A 342 16.41 25.64 -21.07
CA MET A 342 16.94 24.32 -20.71
C MET A 342 18.46 24.37 -20.54
N LYS A 343 19.21 24.96 -21.49
CA LYS A 343 20.66 25.22 -21.37
C LYS A 343 20.97 26.06 -20.11
N LYS A 344 20.13 27.04 -19.79
CA LYS A 344 20.23 27.90 -18.58
C LYS A 344 19.54 27.31 -17.34
N GLN A 345 19.23 26.01 -17.31
CA GLN A 345 18.65 25.23 -16.20
C GLN A 345 17.34 25.78 -15.59
N LYS A 346 16.63 26.69 -16.26
CA LYS A 346 15.37 27.33 -15.82
C LYS A 346 14.15 26.44 -16.07
N ILE A 347 14.21 25.20 -15.58
CA ILE A 347 13.22 24.13 -15.76
C ILE A 347 11.81 24.59 -15.37
N ARG A 348 11.66 25.41 -14.31
CA ARG A 348 10.34 25.93 -13.89
C ARG A 348 9.70 26.86 -14.91
N GLN A 349 10.48 27.54 -15.76
CA GLN A 349 9.98 28.36 -16.87
C GLN A 349 9.64 27.48 -18.08
N VAL A 350 10.47 26.45 -18.36
CA VAL A 350 10.17 25.41 -19.37
C VAL A 350 8.86 24.70 -19.05
N ARG A 351 8.71 24.15 -17.84
CA ARG A 351 7.50 23.43 -17.37
C ARG A 351 6.24 24.31 -17.40
N ASN A 352 6.38 25.63 -17.24
CA ASN A 352 5.29 26.60 -17.40
C ASN A 352 4.94 26.90 -18.88
N ILE A 353 5.91 26.87 -19.80
CA ILE A 353 5.64 26.97 -21.25
C ILE A 353 4.96 25.68 -21.73
N VAL A 354 5.46 24.52 -21.29
CA VAL A 354 4.89 23.20 -21.59
C VAL A 354 3.45 23.10 -21.07
N LYS A 355 3.18 23.40 -19.79
CA LYS A 355 1.79 23.42 -19.25
C LYS A 355 0.88 24.50 -19.85
N LYS A 356 1.40 25.43 -20.66
CA LYS A 356 0.59 26.38 -21.45
C LYS A 356 0.31 25.92 -22.89
N GLN A 357 1.10 24.97 -23.41
CA GLN A 357 0.91 24.39 -24.75
C GLN A 357 0.27 23.00 -24.72
N ASP A 358 0.42 22.24 -23.63
CA ASP A 358 -0.33 21.01 -23.42
C ASP A 358 -1.67 21.30 -22.73
N ASN A 359 -2.58 21.91 -23.49
CA ASN A 359 -3.99 22.08 -23.10
C ASN A 359 -4.81 20.81 -23.37
N SER A 360 -4.19 19.64 -23.58
CA SER A 360 -4.93 18.40 -23.77
C SER A 360 -5.67 18.04 -22.48
N LYS A 361 -7.00 17.92 -22.59
CA LYS A 361 -7.86 17.65 -21.45
C LYS A 361 -7.60 16.22 -20.96
N PRO A 362 -7.29 16.00 -19.66
CA PRO A 362 -7.05 14.67 -19.12
C PRO A 362 -8.17 13.70 -19.48
N TRP A 363 -7.79 12.47 -19.82
CA TRP A 363 -8.73 11.41 -20.18
C TRP A 363 -9.62 11.09 -18.97
N GLY A 364 -10.90 10.84 -19.23
CA GLY A 364 -11.81 10.33 -18.20
C GLY A 364 -11.64 8.83 -18.01
N GLN A 365 -12.09 8.29 -16.88
CA GLN A 365 -12.07 6.84 -16.63
C GLN A 365 -12.78 6.04 -17.74
N ASP A 366 -13.83 6.58 -18.35
CA ASP A 366 -14.48 6.03 -19.55
C ASP A 366 -13.48 5.76 -20.69
N ALA A 367 -12.51 6.65 -20.89
CA ALA A 367 -11.49 6.53 -21.93
C ALA A 367 -10.37 5.58 -21.52
N HIS A 368 -9.89 5.66 -20.28
CA HIS A 368 -8.92 4.70 -19.74
C HIS A 368 -9.44 3.26 -19.87
N ALA A 369 -10.65 3.01 -19.38
CA ALA A 369 -11.31 1.71 -19.43
C ALA A 369 -11.54 1.20 -20.86
N LYS A 370 -11.75 2.08 -21.85
CA LYS A 370 -11.90 1.70 -23.25
C LYS A 370 -10.58 1.34 -23.91
N VAL A 371 -9.55 2.17 -23.73
CA VAL A 371 -8.21 1.93 -24.29
C VAL A 371 -7.61 0.67 -23.68
N GLY A 372 -7.63 0.54 -22.35
CA GLY A 372 -7.11 -0.65 -21.67
C GLY A 372 -7.93 -1.92 -21.95
N SER A 373 -9.23 -1.83 -22.21
CA SER A 373 -10.04 -3.00 -22.59
C SER A 373 -9.63 -3.56 -23.95
N ARG A 374 -9.45 -2.71 -24.98
CA ARG A 374 -8.98 -3.19 -26.29
C ARG A 374 -7.55 -3.73 -26.23
N LEU A 375 -6.66 -3.12 -25.44
CA LEU A 375 -5.30 -3.64 -25.25
C LEU A 375 -5.26 -5.00 -24.53
N ILE A 376 -6.15 -5.23 -23.55
CA ILE A 376 -6.29 -6.56 -22.91
C ILE A 376 -6.90 -7.58 -23.88
N GLU A 377 -7.80 -7.16 -24.76
CA GLU A 377 -8.40 -8.01 -25.78
C GLU A 377 -7.35 -8.48 -26.81
N LEU A 378 -6.59 -7.55 -27.37
CA LEU A 378 -5.45 -7.86 -28.24
C LEU A 378 -4.44 -8.79 -27.53
N MET A 379 -4.18 -8.58 -26.23
CA MET A 379 -3.32 -9.47 -25.43
C MET A 379 -3.88 -10.90 -25.30
N ILE A 380 -5.20 -11.07 -25.19
CA ILE A 380 -5.83 -12.41 -25.19
C ILE A 380 -5.78 -13.06 -26.57
N GLU A 381 -5.96 -12.26 -27.63
CA GLU A 381 -5.96 -12.68 -29.02
C GLU A 381 -4.56 -13.10 -29.52
N THR A 382 -3.47 -12.62 -28.88
CA THR A 382 -2.09 -12.85 -29.35
C THR A 382 -1.19 -13.65 -28.41
N ALA A 383 -1.42 -13.61 -27.09
CA ALA A 383 -0.50 -14.23 -26.13
C ALA A 383 -0.84 -15.69 -25.88
N TYR A 384 -0.11 -16.60 -26.52
CA TYR A 384 -0.19 -18.04 -26.32
C TYR A 384 0.98 -18.59 -25.49
N ILE A 385 0.76 -19.68 -24.77
CA ILE A 385 1.82 -20.52 -24.24
C ILE A 385 2.22 -21.49 -25.35
N GLN A 386 3.54 -21.55 -25.63
CA GLN A 386 4.10 -22.59 -26.49
C GLN A 386 4.25 -23.91 -25.71
N PRO A 387 4.14 -25.07 -26.37
CA PRO A 387 4.12 -26.35 -25.67
C PRO A 387 5.40 -26.60 -24.86
N PRO A 388 5.34 -27.30 -23.71
CA PRO A 388 6.52 -27.62 -22.94
C PRO A 388 7.42 -28.59 -23.73
N ALA A 389 8.74 -28.36 -23.71
CA ALA A 389 9.73 -29.17 -24.43
C ALA A 389 9.80 -30.66 -23.99
N SER A 390 9.02 -31.05 -22.98
CA SER A 390 8.80 -32.43 -22.54
C SER A 390 7.58 -33.11 -23.17
N GLN A 391 6.83 -32.44 -24.06
CA GLN A 391 5.74 -33.07 -24.80
C GLN A 391 6.30 -34.03 -25.87
N SER A 392 5.74 -35.24 -25.95
CA SER A 392 6.06 -36.23 -26.98
C SER A 392 5.69 -35.72 -28.39
N ALA A 393 6.59 -35.91 -29.36
CA ALA A 393 6.41 -35.44 -30.74
C ALA A 393 5.17 -36.02 -31.44
N ASP A 394 4.68 -37.19 -31.01
CA ASP A 394 3.49 -37.87 -31.56
C ASP A 394 2.15 -37.25 -31.11
N GLY A 395 2.18 -36.24 -30.23
CA GLY A 395 0.97 -35.55 -29.73
C GLY A 395 0.75 -34.18 -30.38
N PRO A 396 -0.51 -33.74 -30.61
CA PRO A 396 -0.78 -32.40 -31.10
C PRO A 396 -0.32 -31.35 -30.08
N PRO A 397 0.31 -30.24 -30.51
CA PRO A 397 0.98 -29.30 -29.61
C PRO A 397 -0.01 -28.60 -28.66
N ASP A 398 0.31 -28.59 -27.35
CA ASP A 398 -0.48 -27.91 -26.29
C ASP A 398 -0.33 -26.37 -26.37
N ILE A 399 -0.84 -25.78 -27.46
CA ILE A 399 -0.92 -24.33 -27.67
C ILE A 399 -2.22 -23.82 -27.04
N ARG A 400 -2.11 -23.07 -25.95
CA ARG A 400 -3.25 -22.51 -25.21
C ARG A 400 -3.05 -21.04 -24.86
N PRO A 401 -4.12 -20.23 -24.81
CA PRO A 401 -4.00 -18.80 -24.52
C PRO A 401 -3.46 -18.59 -23.09
N ALA A 402 -2.47 -17.72 -22.97
CA ALA A 402 -1.81 -17.36 -21.71
C ALA A 402 -2.76 -16.63 -20.75
N PHE A 403 -3.80 -15.99 -21.29
CA PHE A 403 -4.81 -15.24 -20.55
C PHE A 403 -6.22 -15.58 -21.04
N THR A 404 -7.16 -15.72 -20.10
CA THR A 404 -8.59 -15.95 -20.42
C THR A 404 -9.48 -14.93 -19.71
N HIS A 405 -10.57 -14.53 -20.39
CA HIS A 405 -11.63 -13.71 -19.80
C HIS A 405 -12.72 -14.61 -19.22
N GLU A 406 -12.77 -14.71 -17.89
CA GLU A 406 -13.79 -15.49 -17.17
C GLU A 406 -14.85 -14.59 -16.53
N MET A 407 -16.13 -14.92 -16.73
CA MET A 407 -17.25 -14.24 -16.07
C MET A 407 -17.65 -14.94 -14.77
N ARG A 408 -16.91 -14.66 -13.69
CA ARG A 408 -17.11 -15.21 -12.34
C ARG A 408 -18.40 -14.71 -11.70
N THR A 409 -19.00 -15.54 -10.85
CA THR A 409 -20.22 -15.22 -10.09
C THR A 409 -19.89 -15.21 -8.61
N VAL A 410 -20.15 -14.10 -7.91
CA VAL A 410 -20.24 -14.13 -6.44
C VAL A 410 -21.63 -14.61 -6.07
N ALA A 411 -21.71 -15.77 -5.41
CA ALA A 411 -22.89 -16.21 -4.68
C ALA A 411 -22.64 -15.93 -3.19
N ARG A 412 -23.19 -14.82 -2.65
CA ARG A 412 -23.29 -14.64 -1.20
C ARG A 412 -24.43 -15.55 -0.73
N GLU A 413 -24.12 -16.55 0.10
CA GLU A 413 -25.10 -17.57 0.54
C GLU A 413 -26.35 -16.96 1.20
N GLN A 414 -26.22 -15.77 1.79
CA GLN A 414 -27.30 -15.05 2.46
C GLN A 414 -28.11 -14.09 1.55
N GLN A 415 -27.83 -13.99 0.24
CA GLN A 415 -28.59 -13.10 -0.67
C GLN A 415 -28.90 -13.72 -2.04
N LYS A 416 -30.19 -13.71 -2.44
CA LYS A 416 -30.73 -14.18 -3.73
C LYS A 416 -30.24 -13.40 -4.98
N SER A 417 -29.22 -12.57 -4.86
CA SER A 417 -28.66 -11.74 -5.94
C SER A 417 -27.26 -12.20 -6.30
N SER A 418 -27.15 -13.22 -7.17
CA SER A 418 -25.84 -13.61 -7.68
C SER A 418 -25.27 -12.51 -8.59
N ARG A 419 -24.03 -12.10 -8.35
CA ARG A 419 -23.40 -10.98 -9.07
C ARG A 419 -22.29 -11.49 -9.96
N ARG A 420 -22.46 -11.33 -11.28
CA ARG A 420 -21.42 -11.65 -12.26
C ARG A 420 -20.44 -10.49 -12.45
N TYR A 421 -19.16 -10.79 -12.60
CA TYR A 421 -18.09 -9.86 -12.91
C TYR A 421 -17.01 -10.55 -13.74
N GLY A 422 -16.48 -9.85 -14.75
CA GLY A 422 -15.36 -10.38 -15.53
C GLY A 422 -14.03 -10.24 -14.82
N VAL A 423 -13.21 -11.28 -14.90
CA VAL A 423 -11.78 -11.28 -14.57
C VAL A 423 -10.94 -11.63 -15.80
N ILE A 424 -9.73 -11.10 -15.85
CA ILE A 424 -8.64 -11.72 -16.62
C ILE A 424 -7.93 -12.69 -15.68
N LYS A 425 -7.68 -13.89 -16.16
CA LYS A 425 -6.98 -14.96 -15.45
C LYS A 425 -5.81 -15.43 -16.30
N CYS A 426 -4.63 -15.59 -15.71
CA CYS A 426 -3.51 -16.22 -16.40
C CYS A 426 -3.52 -17.75 -16.22
N ASP A 427 -2.93 -18.45 -17.18
CA ASP A 427 -2.71 -19.89 -17.10
C ASP A 427 -1.81 -20.28 -15.90
N PRO A 428 -1.99 -21.46 -15.28
CA PRO A 428 -1.12 -21.94 -14.19
C PRO A 428 0.38 -21.90 -14.48
N LEU A 429 0.84 -22.14 -15.72
CA LEU A 429 2.26 -22.08 -16.08
C LEU A 429 2.79 -20.64 -16.04
N VAL A 430 2.02 -19.68 -16.58
CA VAL A 430 2.33 -18.24 -16.48
C VAL A 430 2.41 -17.84 -15.00
N ARG A 431 1.42 -18.25 -14.20
CA ARG A 431 1.38 -17.98 -12.75
C ARG A 431 2.58 -18.57 -12.01
N GLN A 432 2.99 -19.79 -12.33
CA GLN A 432 4.18 -20.43 -11.73
C GLN A 432 5.49 -19.70 -12.09
N GLY A 433 5.53 -18.99 -13.21
CA GLY A 433 6.65 -18.13 -13.59
C GLY A 433 6.71 -16.78 -12.86
N LEU A 434 5.57 -16.24 -12.40
CA LEU A 434 5.45 -14.85 -11.92
C LEU A 434 6.38 -14.50 -10.74
N ASP A 435 6.43 -15.31 -9.69
CA ASP A 435 7.19 -14.95 -8.48
C ASP A 435 8.71 -14.94 -8.73
N ARG A 436 9.22 -15.91 -9.49
CA ARG A 436 10.64 -15.99 -9.90
C ARG A 436 11.06 -14.87 -10.87
N THR A 437 10.12 -14.17 -11.50
CA THR A 437 10.37 -13.21 -12.59
C THR A 437 9.88 -11.80 -12.32
N ALA A 438 9.36 -11.52 -11.12
CA ALA A 438 9.12 -10.19 -10.56
C ALA A 438 10.28 -9.21 -10.80
N LYS A 439 11.52 -9.69 -10.71
CA LYS A 439 12.77 -8.95 -11.00
C LYS A 439 12.95 -8.47 -12.46
N HIS A 440 12.14 -8.96 -13.39
CA HIS A 440 12.12 -8.57 -14.80
C HIS A 440 10.96 -7.62 -15.15
N MET A 441 10.21 -7.16 -14.15
CA MET A 441 9.13 -6.21 -14.34
C MET A 441 9.66 -4.77 -14.43
N VAL A 442 9.22 -4.01 -15.43
CA VAL A 442 9.56 -2.58 -15.54
C VAL A 442 8.93 -1.81 -14.37
N ILE A 443 9.78 -1.22 -13.53
CA ILE A 443 9.40 -0.33 -12.42
C ILE A 443 9.72 1.11 -12.85
N PRO A 444 8.77 1.88 -13.43
CA PRO A 444 9.05 3.23 -13.93
C PRO A 444 9.16 4.27 -12.80
N TYR A 445 8.52 4.04 -11.65
CA TYR A 445 8.57 4.94 -10.49
C TYR A 445 9.74 4.60 -9.56
N MET A 446 10.99 4.71 -10.04
CA MET A 446 12.17 4.47 -9.18
C MET A 446 12.39 5.60 -8.15
N PRO A 447 13.08 5.34 -7.02
CA PRO A 447 13.54 6.38 -6.10
C PRO A 447 14.43 7.40 -6.83
N MET A 448 14.31 8.68 -6.50
CA MET A 448 14.96 9.74 -7.28
C MET A 448 16.47 9.84 -6.97
N LEU A 449 17.31 9.95 -7.98
CA LEU A 449 18.77 10.15 -7.85
C LEU A 449 19.17 11.58 -7.43
N ILE A 450 18.21 12.50 -7.39
CA ILE A 450 18.38 13.91 -7.01
C ILE A 450 17.22 14.36 -6.10
N PRO A 451 17.39 15.43 -5.30
CA PRO A 451 16.31 15.99 -4.50
C PRO A 451 15.05 16.28 -5.33
N PRO A 452 13.84 15.89 -4.87
CA PRO A 452 12.60 16.11 -5.59
C PRO A 452 12.28 17.60 -5.81
N ILE A 453 11.50 17.91 -6.85
CA ILE A 453 11.01 19.27 -7.11
C ILE A 453 10.09 19.70 -5.97
N SER A 454 10.41 20.84 -5.34
CA SER A 454 9.62 21.39 -4.26
C SER A 454 8.16 21.63 -4.65
N TRP A 455 7.24 21.12 -3.83
CA TRP A 455 5.80 21.36 -3.93
C TRP A 455 5.48 22.85 -3.88
N THR A 456 4.71 23.32 -4.85
CA THR A 456 4.25 24.72 -4.97
C THR A 456 2.80 24.82 -5.47
N GLY A 457 2.02 23.75 -5.30
CA GLY A 457 0.61 23.61 -5.71
C GLY A 457 0.23 22.14 -5.92
N TYR A 458 -1.07 21.85 -5.95
CA TYR A 458 -1.65 20.49 -6.00
C TYR A 458 -0.99 19.56 -7.04
N ASP A 459 -0.67 20.07 -8.23
CA ASP A 459 -0.13 19.35 -9.39
C ASP A 459 1.30 19.81 -9.76
N LYS A 460 2.09 20.29 -8.78
CA LYS A 460 3.36 21.01 -8.99
C LYS A 460 4.40 20.69 -7.91
N GLY A 461 4.99 19.50 -7.96
CA GLY A 461 6.12 19.08 -7.12
C GLY A 461 6.59 17.66 -7.45
N ALA A 462 7.35 17.05 -6.54
CA ALA A 462 7.92 15.70 -6.63
C ALA A 462 8.75 15.46 -7.91
N HIS A 463 8.28 14.60 -8.81
CA HIS A 463 9.06 14.10 -9.95
C HIS A 463 9.30 15.18 -11.03
N LEU A 464 10.31 14.97 -11.89
CA LEU A 464 10.68 15.88 -12.98
C LEU A 464 9.62 15.94 -14.09
N PHE A 465 9.02 14.80 -14.42
CA PHE A 465 8.02 14.63 -15.48
C PHE A 465 6.84 13.77 -15.03
N LEU A 466 7.08 12.72 -14.23
CA LEU A 466 6.03 11.79 -13.80
C LEU A 466 4.87 12.51 -13.08
N PRO A 467 3.59 12.25 -13.43
CA PRO A 467 2.43 12.90 -12.84
C PRO A 467 2.43 12.80 -11.31
N SER A 468 2.38 13.95 -10.64
CA SER A 468 2.58 14.05 -9.20
C SER A 468 1.55 14.97 -8.55
N TYR A 469 0.82 14.43 -7.58
CA TYR A 469 -0.26 15.12 -6.87
C TYR A 469 -0.01 15.14 -5.35
N VAL A 470 -0.28 16.28 -4.72
CA VAL A 470 -0.09 16.50 -3.26
C VAL A 470 -0.95 15.55 -2.41
N MET A 471 -2.13 15.15 -2.88
CA MET A 471 -3.09 14.35 -2.11
C MET A 471 -3.61 13.15 -2.94
N ARG A 472 -3.61 11.97 -2.32
CA ARG A 472 -4.22 10.71 -2.79
C ARG A 472 -5.74 10.79 -2.64
N THR A 473 -6.44 11.35 -3.63
CA THR A 473 -7.90 11.55 -3.54
C THR A 473 -8.73 10.35 -4.01
N HIS A 474 -8.12 9.28 -4.55
CA HIS A 474 -8.82 8.08 -5.07
C HIS A 474 -10.02 8.41 -5.99
N GLY A 475 -9.87 9.42 -6.85
CA GLY A 475 -10.91 9.94 -7.74
C GLY A 475 -11.78 11.06 -7.17
N ALA A 476 -11.96 11.13 -5.84
CA ALA A 476 -12.91 12.02 -5.16
C ALA A 476 -12.77 13.49 -5.60
N ARG A 477 -13.84 14.04 -6.18
CA ARG A 477 -13.82 15.37 -6.81
C ARG A 477 -13.69 16.48 -5.78
N GLN A 478 -14.46 16.42 -4.69
CA GLN A 478 -14.50 17.52 -3.72
C GLN A 478 -13.17 17.68 -2.96
N GLN A 479 -12.45 16.59 -2.68
CA GLN A 479 -11.10 16.65 -2.10
C GLN A 479 -10.11 17.34 -3.05
N ARG A 480 -10.06 16.89 -4.31
CA ARG A 480 -9.20 17.46 -5.35
C ARG A 480 -9.51 18.95 -5.58
N ASP A 481 -10.79 19.29 -5.67
CA ASP A 481 -11.24 20.66 -5.87
C ASP A 481 -10.94 21.55 -4.64
N ALA A 482 -11.02 21.04 -3.42
CA ALA A 482 -10.67 21.77 -2.20
C ALA A 482 -9.17 22.10 -2.12
N VAL A 483 -8.29 21.10 -2.24
CA VAL A 483 -6.83 21.32 -2.21
C VAL A 483 -6.36 22.16 -3.40
N ARG A 484 -7.04 22.10 -4.55
CA ARG A 484 -6.73 22.93 -5.72
C ARG A 484 -7.20 24.38 -5.61
N ARG A 485 -8.23 24.68 -4.81
CA ARG A 485 -8.75 26.03 -4.55
C ARG A 485 -8.13 26.71 -3.33
N ALA A 486 -7.49 25.97 -2.44
CA ALA A 486 -6.82 26.52 -1.26
C ALA A 486 -5.78 27.60 -1.65
N PRO A 487 -5.74 28.75 -0.95
CA PRO A 487 -4.66 29.72 -1.07
C PRO A 487 -3.29 29.04 -0.92
N ARG A 488 -2.30 29.48 -1.70
CA ARG A 488 -0.96 28.87 -1.66
C ARG A 488 -0.28 29.13 -0.31
N GLU A 489 -0.61 30.27 0.29
CA GLU A 489 -0.12 30.81 1.55
C GLU A 489 -0.60 29.92 2.70
N GLN A 490 -1.89 29.55 2.69
CA GLN A 490 -2.49 28.58 3.61
C GLN A 490 -1.81 27.20 3.51
N MET A 491 -1.42 26.76 2.31
CA MET A 491 -0.77 25.47 2.08
C MET A 491 0.75 25.49 2.26
N GLN A 492 1.37 26.64 2.55
CA GLN A 492 2.83 26.81 2.44
C GLN A 492 3.61 25.95 3.46
N SER A 493 3.10 25.79 4.68
CA SER A 493 3.70 24.93 5.72
C SER A 493 3.61 23.44 5.37
N VAL A 494 2.49 23.01 4.78
CA VAL A 494 2.30 21.62 4.27
C VAL A 494 3.31 21.32 3.17
N PHE A 495 3.54 22.27 2.26
CA PHE A 495 4.58 22.14 1.24
C PHE A 495 5.98 22.13 1.85
N GLU A 496 6.30 22.98 2.83
CA GLU A 496 7.59 22.97 3.54
C GLU A 496 7.89 21.61 4.19
N ALA A 497 6.90 20.99 4.83
CA ALA A 497 7.03 19.67 5.44
C ALA A 497 7.19 18.54 4.41
N LEU A 498 6.38 18.49 3.36
CA LEU A 498 6.54 17.50 2.28
C LEU A 498 7.89 17.63 1.56
N ASN A 499 8.36 18.87 1.36
CA ASN A 499 9.68 19.15 0.78
C ASN A 499 10.83 18.78 1.73
N THR A 500 10.56 18.77 3.03
CA THR A 500 11.51 18.33 4.07
C THR A 500 11.66 16.82 4.05
N LEU A 501 10.55 16.08 4.18
CA LEU A 501 10.53 14.61 4.08
C LEU A 501 11.10 14.10 2.75
N GLY A 502 10.80 14.80 1.65
CA GLY A 502 11.36 14.50 0.33
C GLY A 502 12.84 14.82 0.16
N SER A 503 13.42 15.70 1.00
CA SER A 503 14.83 16.07 0.93
C SER A 503 15.77 15.17 1.74
N THR A 504 15.24 14.27 2.58
CA THR A 504 16.03 13.29 3.32
C THR A 504 16.65 12.26 2.36
N LYS A 505 17.98 12.15 2.36
CA LYS A 505 18.74 11.26 1.48
C LYS A 505 18.95 9.87 2.12
N TRP A 506 18.62 8.82 1.39
CA TRP A 506 18.69 7.42 1.82
C TRP A 506 19.74 6.66 1.01
N ARG A 507 20.31 5.59 1.57
CA ARG A 507 21.09 4.59 0.83
C ARG A 507 20.68 3.18 1.25
N VAL A 508 21.15 2.19 0.48
CA VAL A 508 21.00 0.76 0.82
C VAL A 508 22.10 0.35 1.79
N ASN A 509 21.74 -0.26 2.92
CA ASN A 509 22.70 -0.93 3.78
C ASN A 509 23.18 -2.22 3.09
N LYS A 510 24.39 -2.19 2.51
CA LYS A 510 24.93 -3.30 1.72
C LYS A 510 25.19 -4.56 2.57
N ARG A 511 25.52 -4.43 3.86
CA ARG A 511 25.74 -5.57 4.77
C ARG A 511 24.44 -6.33 4.99
N VAL A 512 23.36 -5.64 5.37
CA VAL A 512 22.05 -6.26 5.59
C VAL A 512 21.47 -6.81 4.30
N LEU A 513 21.53 -6.08 3.18
CA LEU A 513 21.08 -6.60 1.88
C LEU A 513 21.81 -7.90 1.50
N SER A 514 23.12 -8.01 1.75
CA SER A 514 23.87 -9.24 1.47
C SER A 514 23.43 -10.42 2.34
N ILE A 515 22.97 -10.20 3.58
CA ILE A 515 22.43 -11.27 4.43
C ILE A 515 21.02 -11.65 4.00
N VAL A 516 20.18 -10.67 3.65
CA VAL A 516 18.85 -10.90 3.06
C VAL A 516 18.95 -11.72 1.77
N ASP A 517 19.82 -11.35 0.84
CA ASP A 517 20.02 -12.07 -0.43
C ASP A 517 20.49 -13.52 -0.19
N ARG A 518 21.32 -13.77 0.84
CA ARG A 518 21.73 -15.13 1.26
C ARG A 518 20.56 -15.94 1.83
N ILE A 519 19.81 -15.39 2.80
CA ILE A 519 18.62 -16.05 3.37
C ILE A 519 17.61 -16.38 2.26
N TRP A 520 17.33 -15.39 1.41
CA TRP A 520 16.37 -15.53 0.33
C TRP A 520 16.81 -16.59 -0.68
N SER A 521 18.08 -16.59 -1.09
CA SER A 521 18.63 -17.64 -1.95
C SER A 521 18.59 -19.04 -1.31
N SER A 522 18.69 -19.14 0.02
CA SER A 522 18.59 -20.41 0.76
C SER A 522 17.16 -20.93 0.98
N GLY A 523 16.14 -20.19 0.53
CA GLY A 523 14.73 -20.61 0.59
C GLY A 523 13.80 -19.71 1.40
N GLY A 524 14.28 -18.63 2.02
CA GLY A 524 13.51 -17.80 2.94
C GLY A 524 13.29 -18.48 4.30
N ARG A 525 12.11 -18.30 4.91
CA ARG A 525 11.67 -18.89 6.20
C ARG A 525 12.41 -18.41 7.46
N LEU A 526 13.20 -17.34 7.37
CA LEU A 526 13.91 -16.72 8.49
C LEU A 526 13.64 -15.22 8.48
N ALA A 527 13.57 -14.60 9.68
CA ALA A 527 13.28 -13.16 9.85
C ALA A 527 12.03 -12.72 9.06
N ASP A 528 10.92 -13.45 9.28
CA ASP A 528 9.61 -13.26 8.63
C ASP A 528 9.59 -13.22 7.09
N LEU A 529 10.68 -13.60 6.42
CA LEU A 529 10.68 -13.85 4.99
C LEU A 529 9.87 -15.12 4.68
N VAL A 530 8.88 -14.97 3.80
CA VAL A 530 8.04 -16.06 3.30
C VAL A 530 8.86 -17.24 2.75
N ASP A 531 8.27 -18.42 2.83
CA ASP A 531 8.82 -19.64 2.23
C ASP A 531 8.83 -19.56 0.69
N ARG A 532 9.98 -19.84 0.07
CA ARG A 532 10.10 -19.97 -1.39
C ARG A 532 9.42 -21.21 -1.95
N THR A 533 8.93 -22.11 -1.10
CA THR A 533 8.17 -23.30 -1.46
C THR A 533 6.70 -23.23 -1.05
N ASP A 534 5.86 -23.91 -1.83
CA ASP A 534 4.43 -24.05 -1.58
C ASP A 534 4.17 -25.25 -0.65
N VAL A 535 3.11 -25.15 0.17
CA VAL A 535 2.61 -26.27 0.98
C VAL A 535 2.06 -27.35 0.05
N ALA A 536 2.45 -28.59 0.30
CA ALA A 536 1.93 -29.75 -0.41
C ALA A 536 0.38 -29.81 -0.31
N LEU A 537 -0.28 -29.93 -1.46
CA LEU A 537 -1.73 -30.08 -1.49
C LEU A 537 -2.12 -31.45 -0.93
N PRO A 538 -3.17 -31.55 -0.09
CA PRO A 538 -3.61 -32.84 0.44
C PRO A 538 -4.17 -33.72 -0.68
N GLU A 539 -3.66 -34.95 -0.77
CA GLU A 539 -4.17 -35.99 -1.65
C GLU A 539 -5.67 -36.25 -1.40
N LYS A 540 -6.42 -36.57 -2.46
CA LYS A 540 -7.83 -36.94 -2.34
C LYS A 540 -7.89 -38.29 -1.61
N PRO A 541 -8.60 -38.42 -0.48
CA PRO A 541 -8.77 -39.70 0.18
C PRO A 541 -9.59 -40.63 -0.72
N ASP A 542 -9.17 -41.89 -0.83
CA ASP A 542 -9.89 -42.92 -1.56
C ASP A 542 -11.02 -43.46 -0.68
N THR A 543 -12.16 -42.76 -0.73
CA THR A 543 -13.34 -43.03 0.10
C THR A 543 -14.56 -42.28 -0.45
N GLU A 544 -15.74 -42.89 -0.34
CA GLU A 544 -17.02 -42.25 -0.67
C GLU A 544 -17.64 -41.49 0.51
N ASP A 545 -17.00 -41.54 1.68
CA ASP A 545 -17.41 -40.85 2.91
C ASP A 545 -17.46 -39.33 2.70
N GLU A 546 -18.68 -38.78 2.62
CA GLU A 546 -18.96 -37.36 2.39
C GLU A 546 -18.26 -36.46 3.40
N ASP A 547 -18.17 -36.84 4.68
CA ASP A 547 -17.53 -36.01 5.71
C ASP A 547 -15.99 -36.06 5.62
N LYS A 548 -15.38 -37.20 5.27
CA LYS A 548 -13.95 -37.27 4.89
C LYS A 548 -13.67 -36.44 3.64
N LEU A 549 -14.51 -36.54 2.60
CA LEU A 549 -14.40 -35.76 1.36
C LEU A 549 -14.64 -34.26 1.61
N LYS A 550 -15.51 -33.89 2.55
CA LYS A 550 -15.76 -32.50 3.01
C LYS A 550 -14.58 -31.96 3.79
N LYS A 551 -14.02 -32.74 4.73
CA LYS A 551 -12.79 -32.39 5.48
C LYS A 551 -11.57 -32.25 4.55
N TRP A 552 -11.46 -33.10 3.53
CA TRP A 552 -10.47 -32.94 2.46
C TRP A 552 -10.70 -31.65 1.65
N ARG A 553 -11.94 -31.40 1.18
CA ARG A 553 -12.30 -30.16 0.47
C ARG A 553 -11.93 -28.90 1.27
N TRP A 554 -12.15 -28.88 2.58
CA TRP A 554 -11.71 -27.80 3.48
C TRP A 554 -10.19 -27.69 3.57
N THR A 555 -9.48 -28.80 3.81
CA THR A 555 -8.01 -28.81 3.91
C THR A 555 -7.34 -28.36 2.60
N LEU A 556 -7.88 -28.79 1.46
CA LEU A 556 -7.42 -28.39 0.12
C LEU A 556 -7.66 -26.89 -0.14
N ARG A 557 -8.81 -26.34 0.29
CA ARG A 557 -9.08 -24.90 0.21
C ARG A 557 -8.09 -24.10 1.08
N ALA A 558 -7.80 -24.56 2.29
CA ALA A 558 -6.83 -23.92 3.18
C ALA A 558 -5.41 -23.90 2.57
N ALA A 559 -4.89 -25.05 2.12
CA ALA A 559 -3.58 -25.13 1.48
C ALA A 559 -3.49 -24.28 0.19
N LYS A 560 -4.55 -24.26 -0.63
CA LYS A 560 -4.62 -23.38 -1.81
C LYS A 560 -4.66 -21.90 -1.46
N LYS A 561 -5.32 -21.50 -0.37
CA LYS A 561 -5.32 -20.11 0.14
C LYS A 561 -3.93 -19.73 0.62
N GLU A 562 -3.29 -20.56 1.44
CA GLU A 562 -1.94 -20.31 1.96
C GLU A 562 -0.92 -20.17 0.81
N ASN A 563 -0.93 -21.05 -0.18
CA ASN A 563 -0.03 -20.94 -1.34
C ASN A 563 -0.31 -19.66 -2.18
N SER A 564 -1.57 -19.22 -2.25
CA SER A 564 -1.96 -17.95 -2.88
C SER A 564 -1.37 -16.74 -2.14
N GLU A 565 -1.42 -16.75 -0.81
CA GLU A 565 -0.85 -15.73 0.07
C GLU A 565 0.68 -15.73 0.01
N ARG A 566 1.31 -16.91 0.13
CA ARG A 566 2.75 -17.11 -0.02
C ARG A 566 3.27 -16.57 -1.36
N HIS A 567 2.64 -16.95 -2.48
CA HIS A 567 3.02 -16.48 -3.82
C HIS A 567 2.97 -14.95 -3.94
N SER A 568 1.93 -14.32 -3.38
CA SER A 568 1.77 -12.87 -3.36
C SER A 568 2.89 -12.19 -2.56
N GLN A 569 3.25 -12.75 -1.41
CA GLN A 569 4.39 -12.29 -0.59
C GLN A 569 5.75 -12.50 -1.29
N ARG A 570 5.94 -13.61 -2.02
CA ARG A 570 7.16 -13.86 -2.81
C ARG A 570 7.36 -12.81 -3.90
N CYS A 571 6.27 -12.44 -4.59
CA CYS A 571 6.28 -11.36 -5.58
C CYS A 571 6.69 -10.01 -4.97
N ASP A 572 6.13 -9.64 -3.82
CA ASP A 572 6.47 -8.39 -3.10
C ASP A 572 7.94 -8.36 -2.66
N VAL A 573 8.46 -9.46 -2.10
CA VAL A 573 9.88 -9.55 -1.70
C VAL A 573 10.81 -9.42 -2.91
N GLU A 574 10.59 -10.12 -4.02
CA GLU A 574 11.45 -9.98 -5.20
C GLU A 574 11.35 -8.58 -5.86
N LEU A 575 10.20 -7.89 -5.80
CA LEU A 575 10.09 -6.49 -6.24
C LEU A 575 10.89 -5.55 -5.34
N LYS A 576 10.78 -5.69 -4.01
CA LYS A 576 11.58 -4.92 -3.03
C LYS A 576 13.08 -5.14 -3.24
N LEU A 577 13.49 -6.41 -3.42
CA LEU A 577 14.89 -6.76 -3.67
C LEU A 577 15.37 -6.31 -5.06
N ALA A 578 14.54 -6.31 -6.10
CA ALA A 578 14.91 -5.77 -7.40
C ALA A 578 15.24 -4.26 -7.32
N VAL A 579 14.45 -3.48 -6.58
CA VAL A 579 14.75 -2.07 -6.31
C VAL A 579 16.02 -1.95 -5.46
N ALA A 580 16.15 -2.71 -4.36
CA ALA A 580 17.32 -2.65 -3.50
C ALA A 580 18.62 -2.95 -4.26
N ARG A 581 18.65 -4.05 -5.03
CA ARG A 581 19.79 -4.49 -5.86
C ARG A 581 20.14 -3.46 -6.94
N LYS A 582 19.16 -2.77 -7.54
CA LYS A 582 19.40 -1.73 -8.57
C LYS A 582 19.84 -0.37 -7.98
N MET A 583 19.43 -0.06 -6.75
CA MET A 583 19.82 1.19 -6.06
C MET A 583 21.08 1.05 -5.17
N LYS A 584 21.63 -0.16 -5.01
CA LYS A 584 22.69 -0.46 -4.03
C LYS A 584 24.00 0.29 -4.24
N ASP A 585 24.33 0.68 -5.48
CA ASP A 585 25.61 1.28 -5.84
C ASP A 585 25.53 2.79 -6.11
N GLU A 586 24.37 3.41 -5.88
CA GLU A 586 24.22 4.86 -5.85
C GLU A 586 24.73 5.43 -4.50
N ASP A 587 25.31 6.64 -4.50
CA ASP A 587 25.69 7.35 -3.25
C ASP A 587 24.47 7.73 -2.36
N GLY A 588 23.26 7.43 -2.83
CA GLY A 588 21.99 7.64 -2.15
C GLY A 588 20.97 8.40 -2.99
N PHE A 589 19.70 8.19 -2.64
CA PHE A 589 18.51 8.54 -3.39
C PHE A 589 17.43 9.14 -2.47
N TYR A 590 16.34 9.63 -3.05
CA TYR A 590 15.31 10.41 -2.38
C TYR A 590 13.91 9.87 -2.66
N TYR A 591 13.03 9.97 -1.66
CA TYR A 591 11.64 9.58 -1.76
C TYR A 591 10.74 10.83 -1.83
N PRO A 592 10.21 11.21 -3.01
CA PRO A 592 9.14 12.21 -3.05
C PRO A 592 7.94 11.72 -2.21
N HIS A 593 7.40 12.61 -1.37
CA HIS A 593 6.24 12.33 -0.52
C HIS A 593 4.98 13.03 -1.04
N ASN A 594 3.83 12.38 -0.81
CA ASN A 594 2.50 12.98 -0.92
C ASN A 594 1.64 12.58 0.29
N LEU A 595 0.42 13.11 0.38
CA LEU A 595 -0.50 12.91 1.51
C LEU A 595 -1.64 11.96 1.17
N ASP A 596 -2.24 11.32 2.17
CA ASP A 596 -3.64 10.90 2.08
C ASP A 596 -4.60 12.10 2.23
N PHE A 597 -5.90 11.85 2.23
CA PHE A 597 -6.89 12.93 2.36
C PHE A 597 -6.96 13.57 3.76
N ARG A 598 -6.35 12.94 4.78
CA ARG A 598 -6.38 13.36 6.20
C ARG A 598 -5.15 14.20 6.54
N GLY A 599 -4.05 14.00 5.82
CA GLY A 599 -2.78 14.68 6.04
C GLY A 599 -1.66 13.78 6.55
N ARG A 600 -1.79 12.45 6.53
CA ARG A 600 -0.64 11.55 6.74
C ARG A 600 0.23 11.51 5.49
N ALA A 601 1.54 11.59 5.66
CA ALA A 601 2.51 11.60 4.56
C ALA A 601 3.03 10.20 4.24
N TYR A 602 3.24 9.95 2.94
CA TYR A 602 3.65 8.66 2.39
C TYR A 602 4.63 8.86 1.22
N PRO A 603 5.71 8.06 1.13
CA PRO A 603 6.52 7.95 -0.08
C PRO A 603 5.67 7.60 -1.31
N MET A 604 6.03 8.16 -2.46
CA MET A 604 5.38 7.87 -3.75
C MET A 604 5.91 6.58 -4.42
N HIS A 605 7.10 6.10 -4.04
CA HIS A 605 7.60 4.80 -4.49
C HIS A 605 6.94 3.66 -3.70
N PRO A 606 6.27 2.68 -4.35
CA PRO A 606 5.41 1.73 -3.65
C PRO A 606 6.14 0.53 -3.02
N TYR A 607 7.28 0.08 -3.54
CA TYR A 607 7.88 -1.21 -3.16
C TYR A 607 8.89 -1.09 -2.01
N LEU A 608 10.09 -0.58 -2.30
CA LEU A 608 11.13 -0.35 -1.29
C LEU A 608 11.08 1.10 -0.80
N ASN A 609 10.49 1.32 0.38
CA ASN A 609 10.51 2.60 1.08
C ASN A 609 10.49 2.39 2.60
N HIS A 610 10.85 3.41 3.38
CA HIS A 610 11.04 3.30 4.83
C HIS A 610 9.75 3.15 5.66
N LEU A 611 8.56 3.29 5.08
CA LEU A 611 7.31 2.91 5.76
C LEU A 611 7.05 1.40 5.66
N GLY A 612 7.66 0.69 4.71
CA GLY A 612 7.43 -0.75 4.51
C GLY A 612 7.87 -1.64 5.68
N SER A 613 7.72 -2.96 5.50
CA SER A 613 8.07 -4.00 6.48
C SER A 613 9.52 -3.93 6.99
N ASP A 614 9.84 -4.65 8.07
CA ASP A 614 11.19 -4.71 8.67
C ASP A 614 12.32 -4.93 7.64
N LEU A 615 12.11 -5.83 6.66
CA LEU A 615 12.98 -5.98 5.47
C LEU A 615 13.33 -4.65 4.80
N CYS A 616 12.35 -3.76 4.59
CA CYS A 616 12.57 -2.46 3.96
C CYS A 616 13.32 -1.49 4.89
N ARG A 617 13.07 -1.57 6.21
CA ARG A 617 13.67 -0.69 7.22
C ARG A 617 15.13 -1.08 7.53
N GLY A 618 15.43 -2.36 7.68
CA GLY A 618 16.81 -2.86 7.88
C GLY A 618 17.70 -2.70 6.63
N VAL A 619 17.12 -2.67 5.42
CA VAL A 619 17.86 -2.45 4.17
C VAL A 619 18.04 -0.95 3.84
N LEU A 620 17.32 -0.03 4.49
CA LEU A 620 17.39 1.42 4.23
C LEU A 620 18.00 2.19 5.41
N GLU A 621 19.04 2.97 5.13
CA GLU A 621 19.70 3.83 6.11
C GLU A 621 19.93 5.25 5.55
N PHE A 622 20.26 6.22 6.41
CA PHE A 622 20.54 7.58 5.93
C PHE A 622 21.84 7.60 5.12
N ALA A 623 21.83 8.23 3.94
CA ALA A 623 23.05 8.39 3.15
C ALA A 623 24.05 9.35 3.83
N GLU A 624 23.53 10.33 4.56
CA GLU A 624 24.28 11.31 5.34
C GLU A 624 24.37 10.84 6.80
N GLY A 625 25.48 10.20 7.14
CA GLY A 625 25.77 9.75 8.51
C GLY A 625 26.29 10.88 9.41
N ARG A 626 26.32 10.63 10.72
CA ARG A 626 26.81 11.59 11.74
C ARG A 626 27.65 10.90 12.80
N PRO A 627 28.65 11.57 13.40
CA PRO A 627 29.36 11.03 14.56
C PRO A 627 28.37 10.79 15.70
N LEU A 628 28.48 9.63 16.36
CA LEU A 628 27.57 9.26 17.44
C LEU A 628 27.63 10.23 18.63
N GLY A 629 28.83 10.57 19.09
CA GLY A 629 29.06 11.18 20.40
C GLY A 629 28.56 10.31 21.56
N LYS A 630 28.69 10.81 22.79
CA LYS A 630 28.20 10.13 24.01
C LYS A 630 26.70 9.84 23.96
N SER A 631 25.93 10.82 23.49
CA SER A 631 24.47 10.72 23.41
C SER A 631 24.01 9.76 22.31
N GLY A 632 24.60 9.78 21.12
CA GLY A 632 24.24 8.88 20.03
C GLY A 632 24.58 7.42 20.34
N LEU A 633 25.73 7.14 20.97
CA LEU A 633 26.06 5.78 21.41
C LEU A 633 25.05 5.27 22.45
N ARG A 634 24.66 6.10 23.42
CA ARG A 634 23.59 5.76 24.39
C ARG A 634 22.26 5.48 23.69
N TRP A 635 21.87 6.32 22.73
CA TRP A 635 20.64 6.14 21.96
C TRP A 635 20.67 4.93 21.03
N LEU A 636 21.83 4.55 20.49
CA LEU A 636 21.99 3.35 19.64
C LEU A 636 21.78 2.06 20.46
N LYS A 637 22.28 2.00 21.71
CA LYS A 637 22.00 0.89 22.63
C LYS A 637 20.51 0.82 22.99
N ILE A 638 19.91 1.95 23.36
CA ILE A 638 18.45 2.06 23.59
C ILE A 638 17.65 1.62 22.35
N HIS A 639 18.11 1.94 21.14
CA HIS A 639 17.43 1.55 19.90
C HIS A 639 17.47 0.04 19.66
N LEU A 640 18.61 -0.61 19.89
CA LEU A 640 18.73 -2.08 19.83
C LEU A 640 17.76 -2.75 20.80
N ALA A 641 17.71 -2.28 22.04
CA ALA A 641 16.79 -2.76 23.06
C ALA A 641 15.30 -2.53 22.70
N ASN A 642 14.98 -1.44 21.98
CA ASN A 642 13.63 -1.20 21.48
C ASN A 642 13.23 -2.19 20.37
N LEU A 643 14.14 -2.48 19.43
CA LEU A 643 13.90 -3.39 18.30
C LEU A 643 13.81 -4.86 18.73
N TYR A 644 14.55 -5.24 19.78
CA TYR A 644 14.42 -6.56 20.41
C TYR A 644 13.06 -6.72 21.10
N ALA A 645 12.47 -5.63 21.59
CA ALA A 645 11.13 -5.55 22.18
C ALA A 645 10.89 -6.60 23.27
N GLY A 646 9.82 -7.41 23.17
CA GLY A 646 9.53 -8.48 24.14
C GLY A 646 9.30 -8.02 25.58
N GLY A 647 9.07 -6.72 25.83
CA GLY A 647 9.00 -6.11 27.16
C GLY A 647 10.26 -5.35 27.57
N VAL A 648 11.40 -5.54 26.89
CA VAL A 648 12.61 -4.72 27.06
C VAL A 648 12.31 -3.25 26.73
N ASP A 649 11.45 -3.03 25.73
CA ASP A 649 10.92 -1.72 25.32
C ASP A 649 10.03 -1.04 26.40
N LYS A 650 9.76 -1.70 27.53
CA LYS A 650 9.04 -1.19 28.71
C LYS A 650 9.91 -0.93 29.92
N LEU A 651 11.20 -1.28 29.87
CA LEU A 651 12.16 -0.88 30.89
C LEU A 651 12.42 0.64 30.85
N SER A 652 12.98 1.19 31.93
CA SER A 652 13.60 2.53 31.91
C SER A 652 14.73 2.57 30.87
N TYR A 653 15.20 3.77 30.48
CA TYR A 653 16.29 3.88 29.51
C TYR A 653 17.57 3.17 29.98
N ASP A 654 17.86 3.20 31.28
CA ASP A 654 19.07 2.56 31.82
C ASP A 654 18.91 1.04 31.95
N GLY A 655 17.69 0.54 32.19
CA GLY A 655 17.38 -0.89 32.05
C GLY A 655 17.51 -1.41 30.61
N ARG A 656 17.18 -0.59 29.60
CA ARG A 656 17.43 -0.89 28.18
C ARG A 656 18.91 -0.92 27.83
N ILE A 657 19.68 0.02 28.37
CA ILE A 657 21.14 0.04 28.20
C ILE A 657 21.75 -1.22 28.83
N ALA A 658 21.39 -1.53 30.09
CA ALA A 658 21.85 -2.74 30.76
C ALA A 658 21.50 -4.03 29.99
N PHE A 659 20.31 -4.11 29.38
CA PHE A 659 19.98 -5.20 28.47
C PHE A 659 20.97 -5.30 27.29
N THR A 660 21.36 -4.18 26.67
CA THR A 660 22.36 -4.18 25.59
C THR A 660 23.77 -4.54 26.08
N GLU A 661 24.21 -4.00 27.22
CA GLU A 661 25.55 -4.31 27.77
C GLU A 661 25.67 -5.80 28.14
N ASN A 662 24.59 -6.40 28.66
CA ASN A 662 24.55 -7.81 29.05
C ASN A 662 24.52 -8.79 27.85
N HIS A 663 24.30 -8.31 26.62
CA HIS A 663 24.25 -9.13 25.40
C HIS A 663 25.35 -8.78 24.38
N LEU A 664 26.43 -8.09 24.80
CA LEU A 664 27.50 -7.66 23.88
C LEU A 664 28.13 -8.82 23.08
N GLU A 665 28.30 -10.00 23.67
CA GLU A 665 28.77 -11.18 22.93
C GLU A 665 27.81 -11.61 21.81
N ASP A 666 26.50 -11.60 22.09
CA ASP A 666 25.46 -12.01 21.13
C ASP A 666 25.28 -10.98 20.01
N ILE A 667 25.52 -9.70 20.32
CA ILE A 667 25.57 -8.58 19.38
C ILE A 667 26.79 -8.72 18.45
N PHE A 668 27.96 -9.02 19.00
CA PHE A 668 29.19 -9.26 18.23
C PHE A 668 29.08 -10.51 17.35
N ASP A 669 28.58 -11.64 17.87
CA ASP A 669 28.28 -12.85 17.09
C ASP A 669 27.29 -12.57 15.95
N SER A 670 26.22 -11.83 16.23
CA SER A 670 25.22 -11.45 15.22
C SER A 670 25.79 -10.55 14.12
N ALA A 671 26.77 -9.70 14.44
CA ALA A 671 27.40 -8.78 13.48
C ALA A 671 28.49 -9.44 12.61
N ASP A 672 29.24 -10.39 13.17
CA ASP A 672 30.35 -11.09 12.51
C ASP A 672 29.89 -12.35 11.76
N ARG A 673 28.96 -13.12 12.36
CA ARG A 673 28.49 -14.42 11.87
C ARG A 673 26.95 -14.49 11.82
N PRO A 674 26.27 -13.56 11.12
CA PRO A 674 24.81 -13.42 11.15
C PRO A 674 24.03 -14.69 10.78
N LEU A 675 24.58 -15.60 9.96
CA LEU A 675 23.93 -16.88 9.60
C LEU A 675 24.67 -18.11 10.15
N GLU A 676 25.89 -17.94 10.66
CA GLU A 676 26.81 -19.00 11.05
C GLU A 676 27.03 -19.07 12.57
N GLY A 677 26.62 -18.06 13.32
CA GLY A 677 26.74 -17.93 14.77
C GLY A 677 25.50 -18.42 15.53
N LYS A 678 25.28 -17.88 16.73
CA LYS A 678 24.10 -18.09 17.58
C LYS A 678 22.81 -17.58 16.93
N ARG A 679 22.91 -16.60 16.01
CA ARG A 679 21.79 -15.90 15.32
C ARG A 679 20.81 -15.21 16.28
N TRP A 680 21.31 -14.66 17.39
CA TRP A 680 20.50 -14.03 18.45
C TRP A 680 19.55 -12.95 17.94
N TRP A 681 19.96 -12.18 16.93
CA TRP A 681 19.15 -11.16 16.26
C TRP A 681 17.79 -11.67 15.69
N LEU A 682 17.64 -12.98 15.43
CA LEU A 682 16.37 -13.59 15.02
C LEU A 682 15.33 -13.68 16.16
N GLY A 683 15.68 -13.32 17.39
CA GLY A 683 14.78 -13.27 18.55
C GLY A 683 14.03 -11.95 18.73
N ALA A 684 14.32 -10.92 17.92
CA ALA A 684 13.73 -9.59 17.99
C ALA A 684 12.34 -9.48 17.32
N GLU A 685 11.52 -8.49 17.70
CA GLU A 685 10.25 -8.16 17.00
C GLU A 685 10.52 -7.50 15.63
N ASP A 686 11.65 -6.80 15.48
CA ASP A 686 12.15 -6.21 14.22
C ASP A 686 13.56 -6.76 13.86
N PRO A 687 13.67 -7.98 13.28
CA PRO A 687 14.96 -8.69 13.16
C PRO A 687 15.98 -8.06 12.20
N PHE A 688 15.61 -7.60 11.00
CA PHE A 688 16.58 -7.00 10.07
C PHE A 688 17.05 -5.62 10.53
N GLN A 689 16.18 -4.82 11.14
CA GLN A 689 16.59 -3.60 11.84
C GLN A 689 17.51 -3.93 13.02
N CYS A 690 17.19 -4.95 13.84
CA CYS A 690 18.04 -5.38 14.95
C CYS A 690 19.44 -5.79 14.47
N LEU A 691 19.54 -6.55 13.38
CA LEU A 691 20.82 -6.90 12.76
C LEU A 691 21.60 -5.66 12.27
N ALA A 692 20.92 -4.68 11.65
CA ALA A 692 21.55 -3.43 11.23
C ALA A 692 22.17 -2.66 12.41
N VAL A 693 21.48 -2.62 13.56
CA VAL A 693 21.99 -1.97 14.77
C VAL A 693 23.09 -2.80 15.43
N CYS A 694 22.99 -4.14 15.47
CA CYS A 694 24.07 -5.00 15.97
C CYS A 694 25.37 -4.79 15.20
N ILE A 695 25.27 -4.70 13.86
CA ILE A 695 26.38 -4.40 12.95
C ILE A 695 27.02 -3.05 13.32
N ASN A 696 26.26 -1.96 13.37
CA ASN A 696 26.84 -0.63 13.57
C ASN A 696 27.29 -0.38 15.01
N LEU A 697 26.65 -1.00 16.01
CA LEU A 697 27.11 -0.99 17.39
C LEU A 697 28.41 -1.78 17.57
N THR A 698 28.59 -2.89 16.84
CA THR A 698 29.85 -3.65 16.82
C THR A 698 30.99 -2.85 16.20
N GLU A 699 30.74 -2.16 15.09
CA GLU A 699 31.70 -1.22 14.48
C GLU A 699 32.08 -0.10 15.45
N ALA A 700 31.09 0.50 16.13
CA ALA A 700 31.31 1.57 17.09
C ALA A 700 32.11 1.11 18.32
N LEU A 701 31.74 -0.02 18.95
CA LEU A 701 32.39 -0.51 20.17
C LEU A 701 33.79 -1.12 19.95
N ARG A 702 34.12 -1.52 18.71
CA ARG A 702 35.48 -1.94 18.32
C ARG A 702 36.36 -0.80 17.84
N SER A 703 35.80 0.41 17.65
CA SER A 703 36.58 1.62 17.39
C SER A 703 37.35 2.05 18.65
N PRO A 704 38.61 2.51 18.56
CA PRO A 704 39.30 3.15 19.68
C PRO A 704 38.68 4.50 20.08
N SER A 705 37.69 4.99 19.32
CA SER A 705 36.86 6.15 19.67
C SER A 705 35.43 5.91 19.18
N PRO A 706 34.58 5.24 19.97
CA PRO A 706 33.19 4.94 19.60
C PRO A 706 32.36 6.21 19.32
N GLU A 707 32.68 7.30 20.03
CA GLU A 707 32.02 8.60 19.89
C GLU A 707 32.25 9.26 18.52
N THR A 708 33.38 9.00 17.87
CA THR A 708 33.69 9.57 16.54
C THR A 708 33.21 8.70 15.39
N MET A 709 32.67 7.50 15.68
CA MET A 709 32.12 6.60 14.66
C MET A 709 30.96 7.27 13.93
N ILE A 710 31.02 7.31 12.59
CA ILE A 710 29.95 7.83 11.75
C ILE A 710 28.85 6.77 11.62
N SER A 711 27.71 7.00 12.27
CA SER A 711 26.53 6.15 12.14
C SER A 711 25.58 6.67 11.06
N HIS A 712 24.95 5.75 10.36
CA HIS A 712 23.94 6.00 9.32
C HIS A 712 22.54 5.51 9.74
N ILE A 713 22.43 4.87 10.91
CA ILE A 713 21.21 4.22 11.42
C ILE A 713 20.14 5.27 11.77
N PRO A 714 18.92 5.17 11.22
CA PRO A 714 17.77 5.95 11.70
C PRO A 714 17.34 5.46 13.09
N VAL A 715 17.60 6.23 14.15
CA VAL A 715 17.13 5.89 15.50
C VAL A 715 15.65 6.21 15.65
N HIS A 716 14.83 5.17 15.84
CA HIS A 716 13.38 5.31 15.95
C HIS A 716 12.94 5.85 17.33
N GLN A 717 11.97 6.76 17.32
CA GLN A 717 11.26 7.28 18.49
C GLN A 717 9.75 7.20 18.20
N ASP A 718 9.04 6.29 18.87
CA ASP A 718 7.62 6.03 18.67
C ASP A 718 6.77 6.51 19.86
N GLY A 719 5.54 6.94 19.59
CA GLY A 719 4.61 7.44 20.59
C GLY A 719 3.71 6.34 21.15
N SER A 720 3.51 6.33 22.47
CA SER A 720 2.70 5.32 23.15
C SER A 720 1.21 5.49 22.87
N CYS A 721 0.77 5.03 21.70
CA CYS A 721 -0.57 5.21 21.13
C CYS A 721 -0.91 6.69 20.86
N ASN A 722 -0.33 7.28 19.79
CA ASN A 722 -0.58 8.66 19.34
C ASN A 722 -2.06 9.07 19.36
N GLY A 723 -2.97 8.18 18.98
CA GLY A 723 -4.42 8.45 19.00
C GLY A 723 -4.95 8.78 20.39
N LEU A 724 -4.56 8.01 21.42
CA LEU A 724 -4.91 8.32 22.82
C LEU A 724 -4.15 9.54 23.34
N GLN A 725 -2.88 9.73 22.94
CA GLN A 725 -2.12 10.95 23.29
C GLN A 725 -2.83 12.21 22.78
N HIS A 726 -3.29 12.22 21.52
CA HIS A 726 -4.05 13.34 20.97
C HIS A 726 -5.41 13.54 21.68
N TYR A 727 -6.16 12.48 22.00
CA TYR A 727 -7.40 12.65 22.78
C TYR A 727 -7.15 13.17 24.20
N ALA A 728 -6.13 12.68 24.90
CA ALA A 728 -5.78 13.16 26.24
C ALA A 728 -5.33 14.63 26.23
N ALA A 729 -4.54 15.04 25.22
CA ALA A 729 -4.12 16.43 25.04
C ALA A 729 -5.29 17.37 24.67
N LEU A 730 -6.24 16.90 23.84
CA LEU A 730 -7.46 17.65 23.50
C LEU A 730 -8.38 17.82 24.72
N GLY A 731 -8.64 16.74 25.47
CA GLY A 731 -9.52 16.74 26.64
C GLY A 731 -8.89 17.26 27.93
N ARG A 732 -7.57 17.51 27.94
CA ARG A 732 -6.76 17.78 29.14
C ARG A 732 -6.93 16.72 30.24
N ASP A 733 -7.13 15.47 29.81
CA ASP A 733 -7.35 14.32 30.69
C ASP A 733 -6.05 13.93 31.40
N LYS A 734 -5.93 14.26 32.68
CA LYS A 734 -4.73 13.97 33.48
C LYS A 734 -4.48 12.47 33.65
N LEU A 735 -5.52 11.67 33.81
CA LEU A 735 -5.38 10.21 34.02
C LEU A 735 -5.02 9.53 32.70
N GLY A 736 -5.73 9.88 31.63
CA GLY A 736 -5.40 9.45 30.28
C GLY A 736 -3.98 9.84 29.89
N ALA A 737 -3.55 11.07 30.17
CA ALA A 737 -2.21 11.58 29.87
C ALA A 737 -1.08 10.83 30.60
N ILE A 738 -1.29 10.42 31.86
CA ILE A 738 -0.34 9.57 32.60
C ILE A 738 -0.22 8.20 31.91
N ALA A 739 -1.35 7.57 31.56
CA ALA A 739 -1.37 6.24 30.94
C ALA A 739 -0.67 6.17 29.57
N VAL A 740 -0.50 7.31 28.87
CA VAL A 740 0.11 7.41 27.53
C VAL A 740 1.38 8.26 27.46
N ASN A 741 2.07 8.43 28.60
CA ASN A 741 3.39 9.07 28.69
C ASN A 741 3.42 10.56 28.27
N LEU A 742 2.31 11.29 28.44
CA LEU A 742 2.27 12.77 28.32
C LEU A 742 2.58 13.48 29.64
N VAL A 743 2.56 12.76 30.77
CA VAL A 743 3.08 13.22 32.06
C VAL A 743 4.38 12.46 32.32
N ALA A 744 5.40 13.14 32.84
CA ALA A 744 6.69 12.53 33.14
C ALA A 744 6.56 11.45 34.23
N GLY A 745 7.30 10.35 34.04
CA GLY A 745 7.38 9.23 34.98
C GLY A 745 8.73 8.50 34.83
N GLU A 746 9.13 7.80 35.90
CA GLU A 746 10.43 7.11 36.01
C GLU A 746 10.59 5.95 35.01
N LYS A 747 9.49 5.25 34.72
CA LYS A 747 9.39 4.20 33.70
C LYS A 747 8.23 4.50 32.75
N PRO A 748 8.27 4.03 31.49
CA PRO A 748 7.16 4.20 30.58
C PRO A 748 5.90 3.50 31.11
N ALA A 749 4.78 4.22 31.14
CA ALA A 749 3.47 3.62 31.27
C ALA A 749 3.14 2.79 30.02
N ASP A 750 2.53 1.63 30.22
CA ASP A 750 2.02 0.79 29.13
C ASP A 750 0.50 0.67 29.24
N VAL A 751 -0.21 1.56 28.54
CA VAL A 751 -1.68 1.61 28.48
C VAL A 751 -2.33 0.25 28.20
N TYR A 752 -1.69 -0.59 27.38
CA TYR A 752 -2.20 -1.91 27.03
C TYR A 752 -2.19 -2.88 28.22
N THR A 753 -1.15 -2.86 29.04
CA THR A 753 -1.09 -3.63 30.29
C THR A 753 -2.08 -3.10 31.31
N GLY A 754 -2.21 -1.78 31.46
CA GLY A 754 -3.22 -1.19 32.35
C GLY A 754 -4.66 -1.59 31.98
N ILE A 755 -4.99 -1.59 30.68
CA ILE A 755 -6.28 -2.08 30.19
C ILE A 755 -6.41 -3.59 30.38
N ALA A 756 -5.36 -4.39 30.15
CA ALA A 756 -5.40 -5.84 30.40
C ALA A 756 -5.70 -6.15 31.88
N THR A 757 -5.06 -5.45 32.83
CA THR A 757 -5.37 -5.55 34.26
C THR A 757 -6.83 -5.21 34.54
N ARG A 758 -7.36 -4.11 33.97
CA ARG A 758 -8.76 -3.72 34.17
C ARG A 758 -9.76 -4.72 33.55
N VAL A 759 -9.41 -5.34 32.41
CA VAL A 759 -10.20 -6.43 31.83
C VAL A 759 -10.19 -7.66 32.73
N VAL A 760 -9.03 -8.04 33.31
CA VAL A 760 -8.94 -9.13 34.30
C VAL A 760 -9.79 -8.84 35.54
N GLU A 761 -9.81 -7.62 36.07
CA GLU A 761 -10.67 -7.24 37.20
C GLU A 761 -12.16 -7.46 36.89
N ILE A 762 -12.63 -7.00 35.72
CA ILE A 762 -14.03 -7.17 35.32
C ILE A 762 -14.34 -8.67 35.12
N MET A 763 -13.45 -9.42 34.45
CA MET A 763 -13.62 -10.87 34.28
C MET A 763 -13.60 -11.64 35.60
N LYS A 764 -12.81 -11.23 36.61
CA LYS A 764 -12.87 -11.86 37.95
C LYS A 764 -14.24 -11.67 38.60
N ASN A 765 -14.80 -10.46 38.51
CA ASN A 765 -16.12 -10.15 39.07
C ASN A 765 -17.25 -10.88 38.32
N ASP A 766 -17.17 -10.99 36.99
CA ASP A 766 -18.13 -11.77 36.20
C ASP A 766 -18.01 -13.28 36.46
N ALA A 767 -16.79 -13.80 36.60
CA ALA A 767 -16.53 -15.22 36.87
C ALA A 767 -17.13 -15.70 38.21
N LEU A 768 -17.22 -14.82 39.21
CA LEU A 768 -17.80 -15.14 40.52
C LEU A 768 -19.34 -15.30 40.50
N LYS A 769 -20.03 -14.87 39.44
CA LYS A 769 -21.46 -15.05 39.26
C LYS A 769 -21.83 -16.52 38.98
N ASP A 770 -23.09 -16.86 39.19
CA ASP A 770 -23.66 -18.15 38.79
C ASP A 770 -23.88 -18.22 37.27
N PRO A 771 -23.26 -19.15 36.53
CA PRO A 771 -23.46 -19.34 35.10
C PRO A 771 -24.91 -19.62 34.67
N ALA A 772 -25.78 -20.11 35.58
CA ALA A 772 -27.21 -20.28 35.29
C ALA A 772 -27.97 -18.94 35.23
N THR A 773 -27.41 -17.86 35.82
CA THR A 773 -28.00 -16.52 35.83
C THR A 773 -27.29 -15.53 34.91
N ASP A 774 -25.96 -15.65 34.77
CA ASP A 774 -25.17 -14.87 33.83
C ASP A 774 -24.29 -15.80 32.96
N PRO A 775 -24.67 -16.08 31.70
CA PRO A 775 -23.91 -16.97 30.83
C PRO A 775 -22.55 -16.40 30.40
N ASP A 776 -22.24 -15.14 30.67
CA ASP A 776 -20.88 -14.60 30.52
C ASP A 776 -19.94 -15.08 31.66
N ALA A 777 -20.46 -15.53 32.81
CA ALA A 777 -19.64 -16.02 33.92
C ALA A 777 -18.79 -17.25 33.56
N ALA A 778 -19.34 -18.19 32.77
CA ALA A 778 -18.59 -19.32 32.25
C ALA A 778 -17.47 -18.88 31.28
N ARG A 779 -17.75 -17.88 30.43
CA ARG A 779 -16.79 -17.31 29.46
C ARG A 779 -15.68 -16.55 30.19
N ALA A 780 -16.01 -15.85 31.26
CA ALA A 780 -15.05 -15.18 32.13
C ALA A 780 -14.08 -16.18 32.79
N ARG A 781 -14.59 -17.29 33.33
CA ARG A 781 -13.76 -18.39 33.87
C ARG A 781 -12.82 -18.98 32.81
N LEU A 782 -13.31 -19.21 31.58
CA LEU A 782 -12.51 -19.73 30.46
C LEU A 782 -11.41 -18.77 29.98
N LEU A 783 -11.63 -17.45 30.08
CA LEU A 783 -10.75 -16.43 29.51
C LEU A 783 -9.79 -15.78 30.50
N LEU A 784 -9.97 -15.97 31.82
CA LEU A 784 -9.22 -15.25 32.85
C LEU A 784 -7.69 -15.32 32.68
N ASP A 785 -7.16 -16.52 32.45
CA ASP A 785 -5.72 -16.76 32.26
C ASP A 785 -5.24 -16.46 30.81
N GLN A 786 -6.14 -16.04 29.93
CA GLN A 786 -5.86 -15.70 28.53
C GLN A 786 -5.77 -14.18 28.29
N VAL A 787 -6.16 -13.34 29.26
CA VAL A 787 -6.11 -11.89 29.13
C VAL A 787 -4.71 -11.37 29.42
N ASP A 788 -4.02 -10.98 28.35
CA ASP A 788 -2.72 -10.33 28.41
C ASP A 788 -2.64 -9.09 27.51
N ARG A 789 -1.49 -8.41 27.57
CA ARG A 789 -1.15 -7.26 26.75
C ARG A 789 -1.33 -7.50 25.25
N LYS A 790 -0.97 -8.70 24.73
CA LYS A 790 -1.02 -9.04 23.30
C LYS A 790 -2.45 -9.26 22.83
N LEU A 791 -3.33 -9.79 23.69
CA LEU A 791 -4.77 -9.93 23.42
C LEU A 791 -5.42 -8.55 23.17
N VAL A 792 -5.16 -7.58 24.06
CA VAL A 792 -5.81 -6.26 24.00
C VAL A 792 -5.11 -5.23 23.10
N LYS A 793 -3.79 -5.35 22.83
CA LYS A 793 -2.97 -4.37 22.06
C LYS A 793 -3.69 -3.86 20.80
N GLN A 794 -4.16 -4.78 19.95
CA GLN A 794 -4.77 -4.41 18.65
C GLN A 794 -6.13 -3.74 18.81
N THR A 795 -6.99 -4.25 19.71
CA THR A 795 -8.32 -3.68 19.97
C THR A 795 -8.22 -2.28 20.56
N VAL A 796 -7.35 -2.07 21.55
CA VAL A 796 -7.09 -0.75 22.14
C VAL A 796 -6.55 0.23 21.09
N MET A 797 -5.52 -0.18 20.35
CA MET A 797 -4.87 0.65 19.32
C MET A 797 -5.83 1.09 18.21
N THR A 798 -6.75 0.21 17.79
CA THR A 798 -7.66 0.50 16.67
C THR A 798 -9.01 1.09 17.10
N SER A 799 -9.40 0.98 18.37
CA SER A 799 -10.65 1.58 18.88
C SER A 799 -10.63 3.11 18.83
N VAL A 800 -9.49 3.76 19.14
CA VAL A 800 -9.32 5.22 18.93
C VAL A 800 -9.42 5.62 17.45
N TYR A 801 -9.17 4.67 16.55
CA TYR A 801 -9.32 4.84 15.11
C TYR A 801 -10.70 4.37 14.58
N GLY A 802 -11.69 4.23 15.46
CA GLY A 802 -13.10 4.06 15.09
C GLY A 802 -13.52 2.61 14.82
N VAL A 803 -12.75 1.63 15.28
CA VAL A 803 -13.16 0.21 15.23
C VAL A 803 -14.46 -0.01 16.00
N THR A 804 -15.38 -0.73 15.38
CA THR A 804 -16.66 -1.13 15.97
C THR A 804 -16.49 -2.42 16.79
N TYR A 805 -17.48 -2.74 17.63
CA TYR A 805 -17.56 -4.00 18.36
C TYR A 805 -17.30 -5.25 17.48
N VAL A 806 -17.78 -5.26 16.24
CA VAL A 806 -17.56 -6.38 15.30
C VAL A 806 -16.07 -6.51 14.91
N GLY A 807 -15.39 -5.38 14.66
CA GLY A 807 -13.95 -5.39 14.38
C GLY A 807 -13.11 -5.76 15.62
N ALA A 808 -13.50 -5.27 16.80
CA ALA A 808 -12.87 -5.63 18.08
C ALA A 808 -12.99 -7.14 18.37
N ARG A 809 -14.19 -7.71 18.16
CA ARG A 809 -14.43 -9.16 18.24
C ARG A 809 -13.51 -9.92 17.29
N GLU A 810 -13.37 -9.50 16.05
CA GLU A 810 -12.58 -10.26 15.05
C GLU A 810 -11.07 -10.20 15.31
N GLN A 811 -10.57 -9.06 15.81
CA GLN A 811 -9.18 -8.94 16.27
C GLN A 811 -8.90 -9.87 17.46
N ILE A 812 -9.80 -9.88 18.45
CA ILE A 812 -9.69 -10.77 19.61
C ILE A 812 -9.86 -12.23 19.22
N LYS A 813 -10.80 -12.58 18.33
CA LYS A 813 -10.99 -13.96 17.83
C LYS A 813 -9.71 -14.50 17.19
N ARG A 814 -9.04 -13.70 16.36
CA ARG A 814 -7.74 -14.03 15.77
C ARG A 814 -6.65 -14.22 16.84
N ARG A 815 -6.54 -13.30 17.81
CA ARG A 815 -5.57 -13.38 18.94
C ARG A 815 -5.85 -14.48 19.97
N LEU A 816 -7.07 -15.02 20.02
CA LEU A 816 -7.43 -16.23 20.78
C LEU A 816 -7.17 -17.50 19.97
N LYS A 817 -7.49 -17.50 18.66
CA LYS A 817 -7.23 -18.65 17.77
C LYS A 817 -5.73 -18.96 17.65
N GLU A 818 -4.88 -17.95 17.68
CA GLU A 818 -3.41 -18.07 17.78
C GLU A 818 -2.89 -18.80 19.04
N ARG A 819 -3.76 -19.15 19.99
CA ARG A 819 -3.41 -19.87 21.23
C ARG A 819 -3.85 -21.35 21.23
N ASP A 820 -4.68 -21.75 20.26
CA ASP A 820 -5.30 -23.10 20.17
C ASP A 820 -5.94 -23.63 21.48
N MET A 821 -6.41 -22.73 22.37
CA MET A 821 -7.02 -23.09 23.65
C MET A 821 -8.52 -23.43 23.56
N ILE A 822 -9.23 -22.90 22.55
CA ILE A 822 -10.67 -23.13 22.35
C ILE A 822 -10.86 -23.79 20.99
N CYS A 823 -11.12 -25.10 20.99
CA CYS A 823 -11.22 -25.91 19.78
C CYS A 823 -12.54 -25.73 19.02
N ASP A 824 -13.63 -25.36 19.71
CA ASP A 824 -14.92 -25.12 19.06
C ASP A 824 -15.04 -23.67 18.55
N ASP A 825 -15.39 -23.50 17.27
CA ASP A 825 -15.41 -22.19 16.62
C ASP A 825 -16.60 -21.30 17.06
N SER A 826 -17.63 -21.89 17.70
CA SER A 826 -18.83 -21.22 18.24
C SER A 826 -18.60 -20.74 19.67
N GLU A 827 -18.00 -21.57 20.53
CA GLU A 827 -17.49 -21.16 21.85
C GLU A 827 -16.42 -20.08 21.68
N LEU A 828 -15.45 -20.27 20.77
CA LEU A 828 -14.44 -19.27 20.44
C LEU A 828 -15.07 -17.95 19.98
N PHE A 829 -16.12 -17.99 19.16
CA PHE A 829 -16.87 -16.79 18.75
C PHE A 829 -17.58 -16.11 19.93
N SER A 830 -18.17 -16.90 20.83
CA SER A 830 -18.90 -16.42 22.02
C SER A 830 -17.95 -15.81 23.06
N ALA A 831 -16.83 -16.47 23.32
CA ALA A 831 -15.74 -15.97 24.14
C ALA A 831 -15.15 -14.67 23.57
N SER A 832 -14.95 -14.60 22.25
CA SER A 832 -14.47 -13.39 21.56
C SER A 832 -15.46 -12.22 21.67
N CYS A 833 -16.77 -12.50 21.63
CA CYS A 833 -17.81 -11.50 21.86
C CYS A 833 -17.72 -10.91 23.28
N TYR A 834 -17.66 -11.77 24.30
CA TYR A 834 -17.52 -11.35 25.70
C TYR A 834 -16.22 -10.56 25.94
N ALA A 835 -15.08 -11.09 25.49
CA ALA A 835 -13.78 -10.42 25.65
C ALA A 835 -13.74 -9.03 24.95
N ALA A 836 -14.36 -8.88 23.78
CA ALA A 836 -14.48 -7.59 23.10
C ALA A 836 -15.40 -6.62 23.85
N LYS A 837 -16.52 -7.09 24.39
CA LYS A 837 -17.44 -6.33 25.25
C LYS A 837 -16.70 -5.79 26.47
N VAL A 838 -15.98 -6.63 27.22
CA VAL A 838 -15.22 -6.21 28.42
C VAL A 838 -14.06 -5.27 28.06
N THR A 839 -13.30 -5.55 26.99
CA THR A 839 -12.18 -4.69 26.56
C THR A 839 -12.64 -3.27 26.20
N LEU A 840 -13.79 -3.15 25.52
CA LEU A 840 -14.37 -1.85 25.18
C LEU A 840 -14.99 -1.12 26.39
N THR A 841 -15.50 -1.86 27.38
CA THR A 841 -15.91 -1.30 28.68
C THR A 841 -14.69 -0.73 29.43
N ALA A 842 -13.64 -1.53 29.64
CA ALA A 842 -12.42 -1.10 30.33
C ALA A 842 -11.76 0.14 29.67
N LEU A 843 -11.64 0.13 28.33
CA LEU A 843 -11.17 1.30 27.57
C LEU A 843 -12.07 2.54 27.78
N GLY A 844 -13.39 2.33 27.80
CA GLY A 844 -14.37 3.39 28.01
C GLY A 844 -14.39 3.97 29.44
N GLU A 845 -14.08 3.16 30.44
CA GLU A 845 -13.92 3.58 31.85
C GLU A 845 -12.63 4.38 32.06
N MET A 846 -11.52 3.96 31.44
CA MET A 846 -10.20 4.59 31.59
C MET A 846 -10.03 5.87 30.77
N PHE A 847 -10.73 6.03 29.64
CA PHE A 847 -10.56 7.16 28.72
C PHE A 847 -11.88 7.89 28.43
N GLN A 848 -12.58 8.28 29.50
CA GLN A 848 -13.89 8.95 29.43
C GLN A 848 -13.86 10.25 28.61
N ALA A 849 -12.79 11.05 28.73
CA ALA A 849 -12.64 12.28 27.96
C ALA A 849 -12.53 12.00 26.44
N ALA A 850 -11.75 10.99 26.06
CA ALA A 850 -11.64 10.54 24.67
C ALA A 850 -13.00 10.08 24.12
N ARG A 851 -13.77 9.31 24.91
CA ARG A 851 -15.11 8.84 24.55
C ARG A 851 -16.09 10.00 24.34
N SER A 852 -16.06 11.00 25.22
CA SER A 852 -16.89 12.22 25.11
C SER A 852 -16.54 13.05 23.86
N ILE A 853 -15.26 13.22 23.55
CA ILE A 853 -14.80 13.90 22.32
C ILE A 853 -15.22 13.11 21.07
N MET A 854 -15.06 11.78 21.06
CA MET A 854 -15.50 10.93 19.95
C MET A 854 -17.01 11.02 19.70
N ASN A 855 -17.82 11.04 20.75
CA ASN A 855 -19.27 11.21 20.65
C ASN A 855 -19.62 12.59 20.08
N TRP A 856 -19.05 13.67 20.64
CA TRP A 856 -19.30 15.05 20.20
C TRP A 856 -18.94 15.25 18.71
N LEU A 857 -17.76 14.80 18.29
CA LEU A 857 -17.36 14.80 16.87
C LEU A 857 -18.37 14.01 16.02
N GLY A 858 -18.72 12.78 16.44
CA GLY A 858 -19.69 11.95 15.75
C GLY A 858 -21.06 12.61 15.56
N ASP A 859 -21.54 13.36 16.55
CA ASP A 859 -22.84 14.03 16.49
C ASP A 859 -22.81 15.34 15.71
N CYS A 860 -21.71 16.11 15.74
CA CYS A 860 -21.48 17.18 14.77
C CYS A 860 -21.48 16.65 13.33
N ALA A 861 -20.80 15.52 13.08
CA ALA A 861 -20.79 14.87 11.76
C ALA A 861 -22.16 14.31 11.35
N LYS A 862 -22.99 13.88 12.30
CA LYS A 862 -24.39 13.49 12.06
C LYS A 862 -25.20 14.67 11.54
N VAL A 863 -25.16 15.81 12.23
CA VAL A 863 -25.93 17.02 11.86
C VAL A 863 -25.51 17.52 10.48
N ILE A 864 -24.21 17.72 10.23
CA ILE A 864 -23.69 18.20 8.94
C ILE A 864 -24.13 17.28 7.79
N ALA A 865 -24.07 15.96 7.99
CA ALA A 865 -24.40 15.01 6.94
C ALA A 865 -25.91 14.79 6.74
N CYS A 866 -26.76 15.12 7.72
CA CYS A 866 -28.22 15.16 7.54
C CYS A 866 -28.63 16.22 6.51
N GLU A 867 -27.97 17.38 6.51
CA GLU A 867 -28.12 18.44 5.48
C GLU A 867 -27.46 18.08 4.14
N ASN A 868 -27.09 16.81 3.94
CA ASN A 868 -26.43 16.26 2.76
C ASN A 868 -25.06 16.90 2.41
N GLU A 869 -24.46 17.66 3.34
CA GLU A 869 -23.10 18.19 3.21
C GLU A 869 -22.05 17.18 3.72
N PRO A 870 -20.84 17.12 3.11
CA PRO A 870 -19.75 16.30 3.62
C PRO A 870 -19.05 17.01 4.79
N VAL A 871 -18.61 16.25 5.79
CA VAL A 871 -17.80 16.84 6.87
C VAL A 871 -16.47 17.32 6.30
N ARG A 872 -16.14 18.59 6.60
CA ARG A 872 -14.96 19.31 6.12
C ARG A 872 -14.36 20.15 7.23
N TRP A 873 -13.04 20.21 7.29
CA TRP A 873 -12.28 21.06 8.22
C TRP A 873 -10.95 21.48 7.59
N THR A 874 -10.22 22.35 8.28
CA THR A 874 -8.83 22.68 7.94
C THR A 874 -7.94 22.22 9.09
N THR A 875 -6.80 21.59 8.80
CA THR A 875 -5.85 21.19 9.86
C THR A 875 -5.09 22.40 10.42
N PRO A 876 -4.42 22.28 11.58
CA PRO A 876 -3.59 23.36 12.13
C PRO A 876 -2.49 23.88 11.19
N LEU A 877 -2.10 23.09 10.17
CA LEU A 877 -1.13 23.49 9.13
C LEU A 877 -1.77 24.04 7.84
N GLY A 878 -3.09 24.22 7.81
CA GLY A 878 -3.79 24.79 6.66
C GLY A 878 -4.26 23.78 5.61
N LEU A 879 -4.06 22.47 5.79
CA LEU A 879 -4.56 21.47 4.84
C LEU A 879 -6.10 21.39 4.88
N PRO A 880 -6.84 21.63 3.78
CA PRO A 880 -8.28 21.40 3.76
C PRO A 880 -8.57 19.90 3.63
N VAL A 881 -9.33 19.35 4.59
CA VAL A 881 -9.76 17.96 4.63
C VAL A 881 -11.25 17.87 4.35
N VAL A 882 -11.65 16.93 3.49
CA VAL A 882 -13.06 16.65 3.14
C VAL A 882 -13.29 15.15 3.17
N GLN A 883 -14.28 14.68 3.92
CA GLN A 883 -14.61 13.26 4.00
C GLN A 883 -15.29 12.76 2.70
N PRO A 884 -14.76 11.74 2.00
CA PRO A 884 -15.22 11.32 0.67
C PRO A 884 -16.46 10.41 0.71
N TYR A 885 -17.17 10.33 1.85
CA TYR A 885 -18.22 9.33 2.05
C TYR A 885 -19.54 9.79 1.42
N ARG A 886 -19.63 9.61 0.11
CA ARG A 886 -20.80 9.78 -0.75
C ARG A 886 -21.30 8.44 -1.27
N LYS A 887 -22.59 8.33 -1.58
CA LYS A 887 -23.13 7.14 -2.25
C LYS A 887 -22.54 7.06 -3.66
N LEU A 888 -22.00 5.90 -4.03
CA LEU A 888 -21.47 5.66 -5.37
C LEU A 888 -22.58 5.16 -6.29
N GLY A 889 -22.82 5.91 -7.36
CA GLY A 889 -23.69 5.54 -8.47
C GLY A 889 -22.97 4.60 -9.43
N ARG A 890 -23.76 3.87 -10.22
CA ARG A 890 -23.27 2.97 -11.28
C ARG A 890 -23.33 3.68 -12.62
N HIS A 891 -22.22 3.67 -13.35
CA HIS A 891 -22.14 4.17 -14.72
C HIS A 891 -21.72 3.01 -15.62
N LEU A 892 -22.60 2.61 -16.56
CA LEU A 892 -22.36 1.47 -17.44
C LEU A 892 -21.61 1.93 -18.70
N ILE A 893 -20.52 1.23 -19.01
CA ILE A 893 -19.68 1.53 -20.17
C ILE A 893 -19.52 0.30 -21.02
N LYS A 894 -20.04 0.34 -22.25
CA LYS A 894 -19.67 -0.63 -23.28
C LYS A 894 -18.21 -0.41 -23.67
N THR A 895 -17.36 -1.40 -23.37
CA THR A 895 -16.02 -1.57 -23.95
C THR A 895 -16.09 -2.68 -25.01
N SER A 896 -14.96 -3.14 -25.55
CA SER A 896 -14.95 -4.27 -26.49
C SER A 896 -15.20 -5.59 -25.77
N LEU A 897 -14.35 -5.94 -24.78
CA LEU A 897 -14.47 -7.19 -23.99
C LEU A 897 -15.84 -7.39 -23.31
N GLN A 898 -16.40 -6.33 -22.71
CA GLN A 898 -17.68 -6.40 -21.97
C GLN A 898 -18.25 -5.01 -21.63
N VAL A 899 -19.45 -5.00 -21.02
CA VAL A 899 -20.03 -3.81 -20.37
C VAL A 899 -19.50 -3.72 -18.93
N LEU A 900 -18.63 -2.74 -18.67
CA LEU A 900 -18.08 -2.47 -17.34
C LEU A 900 -19.02 -1.58 -16.52
N THR A 901 -19.15 -1.84 -15.22
CA THR A 901 -19.79 -0.93 -14.26
C THR A 901 -18.73 -0.06 -13.59
N LEU A 902 -18.52 1.17 -14.05
CA LEU A 902 -17.76 2.15 -13.27
C LEU A 902 -18.57 2.62 -12.06
N GLN A 903 -17.86 2.96 -10.98
CA GLN A 903 -18.40 3.70 -9.85
C GLN A 903 -18.21 5.20 -10.08
N ARG A 904 -19.22 6.01 -9.73
CA ARG A 904 -19.16 7.47 -9.84
C ARG A 904 -19.75 8.11 -8.58
N GLU A 905 -19.10 9.13 -8.02
CA GLU A 905 -19.66 9.87 -6.89
C GLU A 905 -21.02 10.47 -7.26
N THR A 906 -22.02 10.28 -6.39
CA THR A 906 -23.29 11.02 -6.47
C THR A 906 -23.31 12.16 -5.47
N ASP A 907 -24.25 13.09 -5.67
CA ASP A 907 -24.42 14.22 -4.77
C ASP A 907 -25.04 13.84 -3.41
N LYS A 908 -25.41 12.57 -3.19
CA LYS A 908 -25.96 12.06 -1.92
C LYS A 908 -24.86 11.59 -0.95
N VAL A 909 -24.80 12.18 0.24
CA VAL A 909 -23.82 11.88 1.31
C VAL A 909 -24.25 10.65 2.13
N MET A 910 -23.27 9.92 2.70
CA MET A 910 -23.50 8.74 3.53
C MET A 910 -23.45 9.08 5.03
N VAL A 911 -24.56 9.59 5.59
CA VAL A 911 -24.69 10.04 7.00
C VAL A 911 -24.03 9.09 8.02
N LYS A 912 -24.37 7.79 7.98
CA LYS A 912 -23.79 6.78 8.90
C LYS A 912 -22.26 6.72 8.82
N ARG A 913 -21.69 6.76 7.61
CA ARG A 913 -20.23 6.67 7.39
C ARG A 913 -19.51 7.98 7.68
N GLN A 914 -20.15 9.13 7.44
CA GLN A 914 -19.65 10.44 7.87
C GLN A 914 -19.51 10.49 9.41
N ARG A 915 -20.56 10.08 10.15
CA ARG A 915 -20.57 10.00 11.63
C ARG A 915 -19.47 9.11 12.18
N THR A 916 -19.37 7.85 11.73
CA THR A 916 -18.40 6.90 12.31
C THR A 916 -16.94 7.20 11.95
N ALA A 917 -16.69 7.85 10.81
CA ALA A 917 -15.33 8.09 10.34
C ALA A 917 -14.76 9.47 10.71
N PHE A 918 -15.57 10.44 11.15
CA PHE A 918 -15.05 11.77 11.48
C PHE A 918 -14.09 11.78 12.68
N PRO A 919 -14.39 11.18 13.85
CA PRO A 919 -13.44 11.15 14.97
C PRO A 919 -12.05 10.59 14.60
N PRO A 920 -11.92 9.41 13.95
CA PRO A 920 -10.60 8.90 13.61
C PRO A 920 -9.94 9.69 12.48
N ASN A 921 -10.68 10.21 11.50
CA ASN A 921 -10.08 11.03 10.44
C ASN A 921 -9.58 12.39 10.99
N PHE A 922 -10.27 12.96 11.97
CA PHE A 922 -9.85 14.17 12.68
C PHE A 922 -8.54 13.93 13.43
N VAL A 923 -8.45 12.88 14.25
CA VAL A 923 -7.21 12.54 14.98
C VAL A 923 -6.04 12.23 14.04
N HIS A 924 -6.25 11.46 12.97
CA HIS A 924 -5.21 11.26 11.94
C HIS A 924 -4.73 12.57 11.30
N SER A 925 -5.59 13.59 11.21
CA SER A 925 -5.22 14.92 10.69
C SER A 925 -4.41 15.77 11.68
N LEU A 926 -4.58 15.53 13.00
CA LEU A 926 -3.75 16.13 14.05
C LEU A 926 -2.39 15.45 14.13
N ASP A 927 -2.35 14.11 14.10
CA ASP A 927 -1.15 13.27 14.03
C ASP A 927 -0.29 13.61 12.81
N GLY A 928 -0.89 13.67 11.62
CA GLY A 928 -0.20 14.14 10.40
C GLY A 928 0.29 15.60 10.47
N SER A 929 -0.44 16.48 11.17
CA SER A 929 -0.01 17.88 11.35
C SER A 929 1.13 18.01 12.37
N HIS A 930 1.09 17.25 13.46
CA HIS A 930 2.15 17.17 14.47
C HIS A 930 3.45 16.67 13.84
N MET A 931 3.38 15.56 13.11
CA MET A 931 4.51 15.01 12.36
C MET A 931 5.12 16.04 11.38
N MET A 932 4.29 16.77 10.63
CA MET A 932 4.77 17.80 9.71
C MET A 932 5.40 19.00 10.41
N MET A 933 4.87 19.43 11.57
CA MET A 933 5.51 20.47 12.39
C MET A 933 6.88 20.01 12.91
N THR A 934 6.96 18.78 13.42
CA THR A 934 8.21 18.17 13.91
C THR A 934 9.24 18.04 12.79
N ALA A 935 8.87 17.56 11.61
CA ALA A 935 9.77 17.46 10.45
C ALA A 935 10.39 18.83 10.09
N VAL A 936 9.57 19.88 10.03
CA VAL A 936 10.02 21.26 9.75
C VAL A 936 10.92 21.79 10.87
N ALA A 937 10.60 21.53 12.13
CA ALA A 937 11.44 21.92 13.27
C ALA A 937 12.81 21.21 13.24
N CYS A 938 12.84 19.90 12.99
CA CYS A 938 14.06 19.12 12.82
C CYS A 938 14.95 19.69 11.71
N LYS A 939 14.38 20.00 10.53
CA LYS A 939 15.15 20.61 9.43
C LYS A 939 15.71 21.99 9.77
N ARG A 940 14.98 22.80 10.54
CA ARG A 940 15.47 24.11 11.02
C ARG A 940 16.63 23.97 12.01
N GLN A 941 16.70 22.86 12.75
CA GLN A 941 17.83 22.46 13.58
C GLN A 941 18.91 21.66 12.82
N GLY A 942 18.83 21.58 11.48
CA GLY A 942 19.79 20.87 10.65
C GLY A 942 19.80 19.35 10.88
N LEU A 943 18.70 18.75 11.33
CA LEU A 943 18.54 17.31 11.54
C LEU A 943 17.87 16.64 10.33
N ASN A 944 18.34 15.45 9.97
CA ASN A 944 17.66 14.59 9.00
C ASN A 944 16.50 13.86 9.68
N PHE A 945 15.33 13.86 9.05
CA PHE A 945 14.09 13.34 9.63
C PHE A 945 13.39 12.39 8.66
N ALA A 946 12.81 11.33 9.21
CA ALA A 946 12.01 10.32 8.52
C ALA A 946 10.74 10.06 9.35
N VAL A 947 9.68 9.58 8.70
CA VAL A 947 8.40 9.26 9.37
C VAL A 947 8.02 7.82 9.04
N VAL A 948 7.59 7.06 10.04
CA VAL A 948 6.83 5.83 9.84
C VAL A 948 5.40 6.12 10.31
N GLY A 949 4.45 6.12 9.37
CA GLY A 949 3.07 6.63 9.56
C GLY A 949 1.98 5.58 9.34
N GLU A 950 2.25 4.33 9.73
CA GLU A 950 1.34 3.18 9.57
C GLU A 950 0.19 3.16 10.60
N LEU A 951 -0.75 2.22 10.46
CA LEU A 951 -2.09 2.26 11.04
C LEU A 951 -2.56 0.87 11.52
#